data_AF-A0A2H3E537-F1
#
_entry.id   AF-A0A2H3E537-F1
#
_cell.length_a   1.000
_cell.length_b   1.000
_cell.length_c   1.000
_cell.angle_alpha   90.00
_cell.angle_beta   90.00
_cell.angle_gamma   90.00
#
_symmetry.space_group_name_H-M   'P 1'
#
loop_
_entity.id
_entity.type
_entity.pdbx_description
1 polymer ?
#
loop_
_entity_poly.entity_id
_entity_poly.type
_entity_poly.pdbx_seq_one_letter_code
_entity_poly.pdbx_strand_id
1 'polypeptide(L)'
;MDDPVLTYIVNHVFMPPALPQADDRDISYDAALCHAVLDCARRYRSHLLNDVHKLRKWDAIIKMLQNFEETVDDTLDSTKVYKQLSSMEIGDILVFYINGQNACVVFRKRAEEVIYEAFEVMFPNEKVMGAIGKLISSFPGPAIAVPSETFDVPAFRQELASFLVEMHNDFLKEALPTSRKAGHDVIEEREPAHPRFITQLLTGILYGQGGRAADVKRFSKRINDDIRWLNAKLPWRRSPIWLVLRVALQSSLFEGSLLYISYLYEKFILCQGVDHLDYKTFLTYFLASILDEARLKGRRSDLIDVMKKKMCRRLAKLGSSAPLFLQEKVHAVGEKVNALIERRGRHIEIQQQQSPEWNPSKLDIVTDTTITLPYSSSYIKSILRCASSLQPIPPFSPSHVPRLKDNPNFSLFTQDRLSLAFKEDKSIALADFEYCVENHLDTWISQTLHQSTTSEIVSVCLFEYMAAAEAAYLSNAEDESIMLLTIIDLWVALDKVAVAQYPLLHDYSPEIPADLLEPLLLRRSKSLNRLVTITQYVRNRHSSTRWKDLSLFDETASYGSFAVCYFDSSTELQQLKQGIEDGASLQRAEKAKELQEANDHYHTLKEEAAQLNHEYVMRWRHWQGCYGEVHDYNCQKCRLEKEYMSMTICVHEHPLPDDTEMAKMVVFELKCPTVIQHWRVATYTILHDLCTPSSAHEESPAQPPMKLASYHPLQKYISEGLGRVTLASTTKSFLQAHYKDPKIPSTEAQVCLRSGLKYQLYDSRNDTWIENPFVNCDIYNQCTLQLSTDGVYDNLQYAVRNTNHTSNTIIANQSDCSTGLTLHEYAAFTGLRSGERLQWLNIARELRARILSFNQEAVHTLLTQSACQVGVVAENNILEWHSVLYDLSFRQVLFEELWKLLQSVEGNWLESVTLRSIILLMNRLLIMTTSIEASHSMVNDSISAYDIIRKARMVIFSWVQMLVKKLQETVKEDDMQDLQCHIFELAATVQATYDVEPEHIQALLQSNKDVNVLVESSIIMHDNTPIRQEFISLEMQRLLRRSERLSHFIEPYLRKKVSDIAHQQGVNFAVISIWPAYRATHWTVLDSPNHRWISTLTAVDAGQQSQLVHLNLLTGLLLINGKPLGRLPQNITSHPTYGRIFGAKILDRVRDISNFAKARGEQQLAFSMARMELERQGRENALDLTSDIRYRRVYM
;
A
#
# COMPACT_ATOMS: atom_id res chain seq x y z
N MET A 1 -40.71 28.77 -7.73
CA MET A 1 -40.05 27.53 -8.16
C MET A 1 -39.63 26.73 -6.92
N ASP A 2 -39.94 25.44 -6.92
CA ASP A 2 -39.58 24.52 -5.83
C ASP A 2 -38.10 24.18 -5.84
N ASP A 3 -37.59 23.70 -4.71
CA ASP A 3 -36.15 23.49 -4.52
C ASP A 3 -35.54 22.41 -5.44
N PRO A 4 -36.19 21.25 -5.67
CA PRO A 4 -35.68 20.23 -6.60
C PRO A 4 -35.69 20.73 -8.05
N VAL A 5 -36.76 21.40 -8.48
CA VAL A 5 -36.93 21.95 -9.83
C VAL A 5 -35.85 22.99 -10.15
N LEU A 6 -35.56 23.88 -9.21
CA LEU A 6 -34.52 24.88 -9.40
C LEU A 6 -33.12 24.24 -9.51
N THR A 7 -32.85 23.18 -8.74
CA THR A 7 -31.60 22.43 -8.83
C THR A 7 -31.44 21.76 -10.20
N TYR A 8 -32.50 21.10 -10.70
CA TYR A 8 -32.53 20.52 -12.04
C TYR A 8 -32.21 21.56 -13.12
N ILE A 9 -32.91 22.70 -13.11
CA ILE A 9 -32.69 23.79 -14.06
C ILE A 9 -31.25 24.33 -13.96
N VAL A 10 -30.70 24.47 -12.75
CA VAL A 10 -29.31 24.91 -12.57
C VAL A 10 -28.33 23.91 -13.18
N ASN A 11 -28.49 22.61 -12.93
CA ASN A 11 -27.63 21.55 -13.47
C ASN A 11 -27.64 21.57 -15.01
N HIS A 12 -28.81 21.61 -15.63
CA HIS A 12 -28.94 21.54 -17.09
C HIS A 12 -28.69 22.87 -17.81
N VAL A 13 -28.94 24.03 -17.20
CA VAL A 13 -28.69 25.34 -17.84
C VAL A 13 -27.26 25.84 -17.57
N PHE A 14 -26.82 25.79 -16.31
CA PHE A 14 -25.54 26.35 -15.88
C PHE A 14 -24.38 25.36 -15.92
N MET A 15 -24.64 24.07 -15.78
CA MET A 15 -23.60 23.03 -15.72
C MET A 15 -22.47 23.39 -14.74
N PRO A 16 -22.75 23.40 -13.43
CA PRO A 16 -21.72 23.60 -12.42
C PRO A 16 -20.69 22.46 -12.44
N PRO A 17 -19.51 22.62 -11.80
CA PRO A 17 -18.49 21.57 -11.75
C PRO A 17 -18.97 20.25 -11.10
N ALA A 18 -19.86 20.35 -10.10
CA ALA A 18 -20.48 19.20 -9.47
C ALA A 18 -21.84 18.91 -10.13
N LEU A 19 -21.86 17.95 -11.04
CA LEU A 19 -23.06 17.44 -11.69
C LEU A 19 -23.54 16.15 -11.01
N PRO A 20 -24.83 15.79 -11.12
CA PRO A 20 -25.31 14.49 -10.67
C PRO A 20 -24.55 13.34 -11.37
N GLN A 21 -24.49 12.20 -10.70
CA GLN A 21 -23.76 11.01 -11.17
C GLN A 21 -24.70 9.87 -11.60
N ALA A 22 -26.00 10.15 -11.63
CA ALA A 22 -27.10 9.28 -12.04
C ALA A 22 -28.15 10.14 -12.75
N ASP A 23 -28.94 9.53 -13.63
CA ASP A 23 -30.05 10.20 -14.30
C ASP A 23 -30.99 10.89 -13.29
N ASP A 24 -31.20 12.19 -13.49
CA ASP A 24 -32.08 13.04 -12.68
C ASP A 24 -33.29 13.54 -13.48
N ARG A 25 -33.53 12.95 -14.66
CA ARG A 25 -34.64 13.32 -15.54
C ARG A 25 -35.98 12.90 -14.95
N ASP A 26 -36.87 13.87 -14.88
CA ASP A 26 -38.28 13.71 -14.57
C ASP A 26 -39.05 14.62 -15.54
N ILE A 27 -40.13 14.12 -16.14
CA ILE A 27 -40.91 14.88 -17.12
C ILE A 27 -41.48 16.17 -16.52
N SER A 28 -41.82 16.16 -15.24
CA SER A 28 -42.31 17.35 -14.53
C SER A 28 -41.23 18.43 -14.39
N TYR A 29 -39.96 18.03 -14.27
CA TYR A 29 -38.83 18.96 -14.23
C TYR A 29 -38.49 19.50 -15.62
N ASP A 30 -38.58 18.67 -16.66
CA ASP A 30 -38.45 19.07 -18.07
C ASP A 30 -39.57 20.07 -18.47
N ALA A 31 -40.82 19.81 -18.06
CA ALA A 31 -41.94 20.73 -18.24
C ALA A 31 -41.73 22.05 -17.48
N ALA A 32 -41.25 21.99 -16.23
CA ALA A 32 -40.95 23.19 -15.45
C ALA A 32 -39.79 24.03 -16.04
N LEU A 33 -38.80 23.38 -16.67
CA LEU A 33 -37.76 24.07 -17.44
C LEU A 33 -38.35 24.81 -18.65
N CYS A 34 -39.26 24.18 -19.39
CA CYS A 34 -39.98 24.81 -20.49
C CYS A 34 -40.78 26.03 -20.01
N HIS A 35 -41.54 25.87 -18.92
CA HIS A 35 -42.30 26.94 -18.28
C HIS A 35 -41.40 28.12 -17.88
N ALA A 36 -40.24 27.84 -17.28
CA ALA A 36 -39.30 28.89 -16.87
C ALA A 36 -38.78 29.71 -18.06
N VAL A 37 -38.56 29.07 -19.22
CA VAL A 37 -38.17 29.76 -20.46
C VAL A 37 -39.32 30.59 -21.01
N LEU A 38 -40.55 30.06 -21.03
CA LEU A 38 -41.75 30.78 -21.48
C LEU A 38 -42.05 32.02 -20.63
N ASP A 39 -42.07 31.87 -19.30
CA ASP A 39 -42.28 33.00 -18.38
C ASP A 39 -41.19 34.08 -18.56
N CYS A 40 -39.93 33.66 -18.71
CA CYS A 40 -38.85 34.58 -18.96
C CYS A 40 -38.98 35.29 -20.33
N ALA A 41 -39.46 34.60 -21.37
CA ALA A 41 -39.73 35.19 -22.68
C ALA A 41 -40.83 36.26 -22.61
N ARG A 42 -41.91 36.03 -21.85
CA ARG A 42 -42.96 37.04 -21.59
C ARG A 42 -42.39 38.28 -20.90
N ARG A 43 -41.54 38.09 -19.88
CA ARG A 43 -40.84 39.21 -19.20
C ARG A 43 -39.79 39.89 -20.06
N TYR A 44 -39.18 39.19 -21.01
CA TYR A 44 -38.22 39.78 -21.94
C TYR A 44 -38.93 40.65 -22.99
N ARG A 45 -40.09 40.19 -23.48
CA ARG A 45 -40.93 40.90 -24.45
C ARG A 45 -41.31 42.31 -23.98
N SER A 46 -41.56 42.54 -22.68
CA SER A 46 -41.93 43.86 -22.16
C SER A 46 -40.82 44.92 -22.30
N HIS A 47 -39.57 44.51 -22.53
CA HIS A 47 -38.46 45.43 -22.81
C HIS A 47 -38.36 45.84 -24.29
N LEU A 48 -39.17 45.24 -25.17
CA LEU A 48 -39.12 45.44 -26.62
C LEU A 48 -40.25 46.34 -27.14
N LEU A 49 -40.97 47.03 -26.26
CA LEU A 49 -42.18 47.80 -26.61
C LEU A 49 -41.94 48.88 -27.68
N ASN A 50 -40.70 49.34 -27.83
CA ASN A 50 -40.32 50.37 -28.79
C ASN A 50 -39.92 49.81 -30.18
N ASP A 51 -39.95 48.48 -30.39
CA ASP A 51 -39.59 47.82 -31.65
C ASP A 51 -40.70 46.86 -32.11
N VAL A 52 -41.60 47.37 -32.95
CA VAL A 52 -42.80 46.66 -33.44
C VAL A 52 -42.44 45.36 -34.19
N HIS A 53 -41.32 45.33 -34.90
CA HIS A 53 -40.89 44.14 -35.63
C HIS A 53 -40.40 43.05 -34.67
N LYS A 54 -39.65 43.42 -33.63
CA LYS A 54 -39.25 42.47 -32.59
C LYS A 54 -40.43 41.99 -31.77
N LEU A 55 -41.42 42.83 -31.48
CA LEU A 55 -42.63 42.43 -30.76
C LEU A 55 -43.37 41.30 -31.48
N ARG A 56 -43.70 41.48 -32.77
CA ARG A 56 -44.40 40.45 -33.56
C ARG A 56 -43.63 39.13 -33.61
N LYS A 57 -42.30 39.20 -33.74
CA LYS A 57 -41.45 38.02 -33.76
C LYS A 57 -41.43 37.29 -32.41
N TRP A 58 -41.39 38.03 -31.30
CA TRP A 58 -41.46 37.46 -29.96
C TRP A 58 -42.86 36.95 -29.60
N ASP A 59 -43.92 37.53 -30.16
CA ASP A 59 -45.28 37.00 -30.06
C ASP A 59 -45.38 35.60 -30.67
N ALA A 60 -44.85 35.40 -31.88
CA ALA A 60 -44.77 34.08 -32.51
C ALA A 60 -43.93 33.09 -31.69
N ILE A 61 -42.81 33.54 -31.09
CA ILE A 61 -41.97 32.70 -30.23
C ILE A 61 -42.68 32.31 -28.94
N ILE A 62 -43.43 33.24 -28.32
CA ILE A 62 -44.19 32.96 -27.11
C ILE A 62 -45.30 31.96 -27.42
N LYS A 63 -46.02 32.11 -28.54
CA LYS A 63 -47.01 31.15 -29.01
C LYS A 63 -46.39 29.76 -29.25
N MET A 64 -45.23 29.70 -29.89
CA MET A 64 -44.46 28.46 -30.09
C MET A 64 -44.09 27.79 -28.74
N LEU A 65 -43.59 28.56 -27.77
CA LEU A 65 -43.23 28.05 -26.45
C LEU A 65 -44.45 27.57 -25.64
N GLN A 66 -45.59 28.26 -25.76
CA GLN A 66 -46.87 27.84 -25.16
C GLN A 66 -47.34 26.51 -25.73
N ASN A 67 -47.36 26.39 -27.06
CA ASN A 67 -47.76 25.15 -27.73
C ASN A 67 -46.82 23.98 -27.38
N PHE A 68 -45.52 24.25 -27.30
CA PHE A 68 -44.55 23.23 -26.88
C PHE A 68 -44.79 22.79 -25.44
N GLU A 69 -44.99 23.72 -24.50
CA GLU A 69 -45.30 23.41 -23.10
C GLU A 69 -46.54 22.49 -22.95
N GLU A 70 -47.58 22.66 -23.77
CA GLU A 70 -48.78 21.80 -23.75
C GLU A 70 -48.52 20.35 -24.21
N THR A 71 -47.37 20.10 -24.85
CA THR A 71 -46.98 18.83 -25.48
C THR A 71 -45.72 18.20 -24.88
N VAL A 72 -45.11 18.86 -23.88
CA VAL A 72 -44.03 18.27 -23.07
C VAL A 72 -44.67 17.41 -21.99
N ASP A 73 -44.86 16.13 -22.30
CA ASP A 73 -45.47 15.13 -21.42
C ASP A 73 -44.90 13.74 -21.74
N ASP A 74 -45.13 12.76 -20.86
CA ASP A 74 -44.64 11.38 -21.03
C ASP A 74 -45.27 10.71 -22.25
N THR A 75 -46.53 11.06 -22.53
CA THR A 75 -47.27 10.60 -23.72
C THR A 75 -47.72 11.79 -24.55
N LEU A 76 -47.67 11.65 -25.87
CA LEU A 76 -48.11 12.69 -26.79
C LEU A 76 -49.60 12.48 -27.14
N ASP A 77 -50.43 13.50 -26.94
CA ASP A 77 -51.86 13.44 -27.20
C ASP A 77 -52.20 13.80 -28.65
N SER A 78 -52.73 12.83 -29.41
CA SER A 78 -53.11 13.00 -30.81
C SER A 78 -54.10 14.14 -31.04
N THR A 79 -55.04 14.36 -30.13
CA THR A 79 -56.02 15.45 -30.25
C THR A 79 -55.36 16.81 -30.13
N LYS A 80 -54.37 16.96 -29.23
CA LYS A 80 -53.59 18.20 -29.05
C LYS A 80 -52.69 18.45 -30.24
N VAL A 81 -51.95 17.44 -30.71
CA VAL A 81 -51.05 17.58 -31.88
C VAL A 81 -51.84 17.96 -33.12
N TYR A 82 -52.94 17.27 -33.40
CA TYR A 82 -53.83 17.59 -34.53
C TYR A 82 -54.40 19.02 -34.42
N LYS A 83 -54.86 19.41 -33.23
CA LYS A 83 -55.38 20.77 -32.98
C LYS A 83 -54.31 21.84 -33.22
N GLN A 84 -53.08 21.61 -32.76
CA GLN A 84 -51.97 22.55 -32.99
C GLN A 84 -51.61 22.63 -34.48
N LEU A 85 -51.46 21.51 -35.17
CA LEU A 85 -51.18 21.48 -36.62
C LEU A 85 -52.30 22.16 -37.44
N SER A 86 -53.56 21.96 -37.04
CA SER A 86 -54.71 22.48 -37.77
C SER A 86 -54.97 23.97 -37.58
N SER A 87 -54.52 24.53 -36.46
CA SER A 87 -54.69 25.94 -36.09
C SER A 87 -53.51 26.83 -36.47
N MET A 88 -52.53 26.31 -37.22
CA MET A 88 -51.38 27.10 -37.67
C MET A 88 -51.80 28.22 -38.65
N GLU A 89 -51.46 29.45 -38.30
CA GLU A 89 -51.56 30.64 -39.14
C GLU A 89 -50.21 30.98 -39.81
N ILE A 90 -50.22 31.83 -40.84
CA ILE A 90 -48.99 32.26 -41.51
C ILE A 90 -48.06 32.94 -40.50
N GLY A 91 -46.84 32.41 -40.37
CA GLY A 91 -45.84 32.86 -39.41
C GLY A 91 -45.78 32.04 -38.11
N ASP A 92 -46.72 31.12 -37.90
CA ASP A 92 -46.69 30.22 -36.74
C ASP A 92 -45.57 29.18 -36.82
N ILE A 93 -45.09 28.80 -35.64
CA ILE A 93 -44.03 27.82 -35.44
C ILE A 93 -44.51 26.81 -34.39
N LEU A 94 -44.41 25.52 -34.70
CA LEU A 94 -44.65 24.42 -33.76
C LEU A 94 -43.37 23.62 -33.56
N VAL A 95 -43.20 23.09 -32.36
CA VAL A 95 -42.05 22.27 -31.98
C VAL A 95 -42.58 21.04 -31.26
N PHE A 96 -42.08 19.86 -31.62
CA PHE A 96 -42.39 18.61 -30.94
C PHE A 96 -41.07 17.86 -30.65
N TYR A 97 -40.97 17.27 -29.47
CA TYR A 97 -39.89 16.35 -29.11
C TYR A 97 -40.44 14.94 -29.09
N ILE A 98 -39.96 14.09 -29.99
CA ILE A 98 -40.38 12.70 -30.15
C ILE A 98 -39.44 11.84 -29.30
N ASN A 99 -39.85 11.53 -28.07
CA ASN A 99 -38.99 10.93 -27.06
C ASN A 99 -38.52 9.52 -27.46
N GLY A 100 -39.42 8.65 -27.91
CA GLY A 100 -39.10 7.28 -28.33
C GLY A 100 -38.07 7.18 -29.46
N GLN A 101 -38.00 8.19 -30.33
CA GLN A 101 -37.10 8.24 -31.48
C GLN A 101 -35.99 9.29 -31.37
N ASN A 102 -35.75 9.87 -30.18
CA ASN A 102 -34.63 10.80 -29.94
C ASN A 102 -34.52 11.94 -30.99
N ALA A 103 -35.66 12.48 -31.43
CA ALA A 103 -35.71 13.46 -32.51
C ALA A 103 -36.62 14.62 -32.17
N CYS A 104 -36.25 15.82 -32.62
CA CYS A 104 -37.10 17.00 -32.55
C CYS A 104 -37.58 17.37 -33.95
N VAL A 105 -38.84 17.80 -34.05
CA VAL A 105 -39.47 18.30 -35.26
C VAL A 105 -39.91 19.74 -35.04
N VAL A 106 -39.69 20.61 -36.05
CA VAL A 106 -40.18 21.99 -36.07
C VAL A 106 -40.99 22.21 -37.35
N PHE A 107 -42.20 22.73 -37.21
CA PHE A 107 -43.05 23.13 -38.35
C PHE A 107 -43.13 24.65 -38.43
N ARG A 108 -42.99 25.22 -39.63
CA ARG A 108 -43.12 26.66 -39.88
C ARG A 108 -44.14 26.90 -41.00
N LYS A 109 -45.25 27.60 -40.72
CA LYS A 109 -46.27 27.90 -41.73
C LYS A 109 -45.90 29.17 -42.50
N ARG A 110 -45.66 29.03 -43.81
CA ARG A 110 -45.51 30.13 -44.78
C ARG A 110 -46.79 30.26 -45.60
N ALA A 111 -46.82 31.23 -46.51
CA ALA A 111 -48.00 31.50 -47.33
C ALA A 111 -48.39 30.32 -48.25
N GLU A 112 -47.40 29.73 -48.93
CA GLU A 112 -47.63 28.68 -49.94
C GLU A 112 -47.22 27.28 -49.46
N GLU A 113 -46.48 27.18 -48.36
CA GLU A 113 -45.86 25.93 -47.89
C GLU A 113 -45.72 25.88 -46.36
N VAL A 114 -45.59 24.67 -45.81
CA VAL A 114 -45.17 24.41 -44.43
C VAL A 114 -43.79 23.76 -44.47
N ILE A 115 -42.84 24.37 -43.77
CA ILE A 115 -41.50 23.80 -43.63
C ILE A 115 -41.47 22.87 -42.43
N TYR A 116 -41.20 21.60 -42.68
CA TYR A 116 -40.80 20.60 -41.71
C TYR A 116 -39.28 20.61 -41.55
N GLU A 117 -38.79 20.74 -40.33
CA GLU A 117 -37.38 20.63 -39.97
C GLU A 117 -37.22 19.54 -38.91
N ALA A 118 -36.19 18.69 -38.99
CA ALA A 118 -35.91 17.74 -37.91
C ALA A 118 -34.43 17.66 -37.54
N PHE A 119 -34.15 17.20 -36.31
CA PHE A 119 -32.79 16.98 -35.83
C PHE A 119 -32.71 15.98 -34.67
N GLU A 120 -31.55 15.34 -34.53
CA GLU A 120 -31.16 14.48 -33.40
C GLU A 120 -30.95 15.30 -32.12
N VAL A 121 -31.47 14.81 -30.98
CA VAL A 121 -31.43 15.56 -29.71
C VAL A 121 -30.30 15.06 -28.79
N MET A 122 -30.19 13.76 -28.56
CA MET A 122 -29.12 13.12 -27.78
C MET A 122 -28.17 12.38 -28.71
N PHE A 123 -26.87 12.63 -28.60
CA PHE A 123 -25.86 11.97 -29.43
C PHE A 123 -25.39 10.65 -28.80
N PRO A 124 -24.89 9.68 -29.59
CA PRO A 124 -24.28 8.45 -29.08
C PRO A 124 -23.19 8.71 -28.04
N ASN A 125 -23.07 7.85 -27.01
CA ASN A 125 -22.17 8.06 -25.89
C ASN A 125 -20.71 8.14 -26.34
N GLU A 126 -20.30 7.32 -27.32
CA GLU A 126 -18.99 7.39 -27.95
C GLU A 126 -18.66 8.79 -28.48
N LYS A 127 -19.60 9.45 -29.16
CA LYS A 127 -19.40 10.79 -29.71
C LYS A 127 -19.27 11.83 -28.60
N VAL A 128 -20.04 11.70 -27.52
CA VAL A 128 -19.97 12.64 -26.38
C VAL A 128 -18.65 12.48 -25.63
N MET A 129 -18.26 11.24 -25.30
CA MET A 129 -17.04 10.94 -24.54
C MET A 129 -15.77 11.18 -25.36
N GLY A 130 -15.81 10.90 -26.67
CA GLY A 130 -14.68 11.09 -27.59
C GLY A 130 -14.47 12.54 -28.04
N ALA A 131 -15.40 13.45 -27.74
CA ALA A 131 -15.29 14.84 -28.16
C ALA A 131 -14.22 15.60 -27.35
N ILE A 132 -13.11 15.98 -28.00
CA ILE A 132 -12.15 16.93 -27.43
C ILE A 132 -12.82 18.32 -27.37
N GLY A 133 -13.25 18.72 -26.18
CA GLY A 133 -13.91 20.01 -25.93
C GLY A 133 -15.44 19.95 -26.03
N LYS A 134 -16.03 20.22 -27.20
CA LYS A 134 -17.50 20.27 -27.38
C LYS A 134 -17.90 19.69 -28.72
N LEU A 135 -18.99 18.92 -28.73
CA LEU A 135 -19.64 18.46 -29.95
C LEU A 135 -20.08 19.63 -30.82
N ILE A 136 -19.89 19.53 -32.13
CA ILE A 136 -20.35 20.52 -33.11
C ILE A 136 -21.35 19.83 -34.02
N SER A 137 -22.57 20.36 -34.06
CA SER A 137 -23.62 19.88 -34.97
C SER A 137 -24.29 21.05 -35.69
N SER A 138 -24.84 20.78 -36.87
CA SER A 138 -25.53 21.75 -37.72
C SER A 138 -27.05 21.55 -37.62
N PHE A 139 -27.80 22.63 -37.45
CA PHE A 139 -29.25 22.61 -37.29
C PHE A 139 -29.94 23.53 -38.30
N PRO A 140 -31.14 23.17 -38.79
CA PRO A 140 -31.74 21.82 -38.70
C PRO A 140 -31.00 20.81 -39.58
N GLY A 141 -31.29 19.52 -39.40
CA GLY A 141 -30.80 18.44 -40.26
C GLY A 141 -31.59 18.40 -41.58
N PRO A 142 -32.46 17.40 -41.80
CA PRO A 142 -33.40 17.42 -42.91
C PRO A 142 -34.40 18.57 -42.78
N ALA A 143 -34.73 19.20 -43.91
CA ALA A 143 -35.74 20.25 -44.01
C ALA A 143 -36.53 20.11 -45.31
N ILE A 144 -37.86 20.03 -45.21
CA ILE A 144 -38.78 19.72 -46.30
C ILE A 144 -39.88 20.78 -46.34
N ALA A 145 -40.13 21.35 -47.52
CA ALA A 145 -41.24 22.25 -47.79
C ALA A 145 -42.40 21.45 -48.37
N VAL A 146 -43.48 21.36 -47.59
CA VAL A 146 -44.73 20.70 -47.98
C VAL A 146 -45.70 21.76 -48.49
N PRO A 147 -46.29 21.62 -49.69
CA PRO A 147 -47.28 22.58 -50.19
C PRO A 147 -48.43 22.78 -49.20
N SER A 148 -48.89 24.02 -49.01
CA SER A 148 -50.01 24.31 -48.11
C SER A 148 -51.29 23.60 -48.55
N GLU A 149 -51.48 23.38 -49.85
CA GLU A 149 -52.58 22.59 -50.39
C GLU A 149 -52.60 21.16 -49.86
N THR A 150 -51.44 20.51 -49.74
CA THR A 150 -51.30 19.18 -49.14
C THR A 150 -51.45 19.23 -47.63
N PHE A 151 -50.75 20.18 -46.98
CA PHE A 151 -50.74 20.27 -45.53
C PHE A 151 -52.11 20.66 -44.97
N ASP A 152 -52.91 21.45 -45.69
CA ASP A 152 -54.19 21.96 -45.21
C ASP A 152 -55.33 20.94 -45.35
N VAL A 153 -55.07 19.78 -45.98
CA VAL A 153 -56.01 18.63 -46.01
C VAL A 153 -56.16 18.04 -44.60
N PRO A 154 -57.39 17.97 -44.05
CA PRO A 154 -57.62 17.43 -42.70
C PRO A 154 -57.09 16.00 -42.51
N ALA A 155 -57.31 15.12 -43.49
CA ALA A 155 -56.84 13.74 -43.43
C ALA A 155 -55.30 13.64 -43.33
N PHE A 156 -54.57 14.48 -44.07
CA PHE A 156 -53.11 14.51 -44.01
C PHE A 156 -52.61 14.92 -42.62
N ARG A 157 -53.19 15.98 -42.04
CA ARG A 157 -52.83 16.44 -40.69
C ARG A 157 -53.16 15.40 -39.62
N GLN A 158 -54.25 14.66 -39.79
CA GLN A 158 -54.66 13.60 -38.88
C GLN A 158 -53.67 12.43 -38.88
N GLU A 159 -53.28 11.95 -40.06
CA GLU A 159 -52.28 10.89 -40.20
C GLU A 159 -50.90 11.34 -39.72
N LEU A 160 -50.50 12.58 -40.03
CA LEU A 160 -49.25 13.15 -39.53
C LEU A 160 -49.22 13.26 -38.00
N ALA A 161 -50.33 13.68 -37.38
CA ALA A 161 -50.46 13.72 -35.93
C ALA A 161 -50.38 12.31 -35.33
N SER A 162 -51.10 11.34 -35.92
CA SER A 162 -51.06 9.94 -35.49
C SER A 162 -49.65 9.36 -35.55
N PHE A 163 -48.94 9.56 -36.66
CA PHE A 163 -47.57 9.09 -36.85
C PHE A 163 -46.61 9.68 -35.80
N LEU A 164 -46.68 10.98 -35.53
CA LEU A 164 -45.82 11.62 -34.52
C LEU A 164 -46.10 11.10 -33.11
N VAL A 165 -47.36 10.81 -32.79
CA VAL A 165 -47.78 10.26 -31.50
C VAL A 165 -47.31 8.81 -31.33
N GLU A 166 -47.50 7.98 -32.34
CA GLU A 166 -47.06 6.57 -32.33
C GLU A 166 -45.54 6.50 -32.17
N MET A 167 -44.78 7.27 -32.96
CA MET A 167 -43.32 7.34 -32.83
C MET A 167 -42.85 7.93 -31.49
N HIS A 168 -43.64 8.77 -30.83
CA HIS A 168 -43.29 9.30 -29.51
C HIS A 168 -43.43 8.23 -28.43
N ASN A 169 -44.51 7.45 -28.48
CA ASN A 169 -44.88 6.46 -27.47
C ASN A 169 -44.17 5.10 -27.66
N ASP A 170 -43.83 4.70 -28.89
CA ASP A 170 -43.24 3.39 -29.18
C ASP A 170 -41.71 3.42 -29.28
N PHE A 171 -41.05 2.52 -28.54
CA PHE A 171 -39.61 2.26 -28.65
C PHE A 171 -39.36 1.07 -29.59
N LEU A 172 -39.05 1.38 -30.86
CA LEU A 172 -38.78 0.38 -31.88
C LEU A 172 -37.41 -0.29 -31.64
N LYS A 173 -37.38 -1.62 -31.55
CA LYS A 173 -36.17 -2.40 -31.24
C LYS A 173 -35.03 -2.12 -32.22
N GLU A 174 -35.36 -1.86 -33.48
CA GLU A 174 -34.42 -1.56 -34.58
C GLU A 174 -33.75 -0.18 -34.43
N ALA A 175 -34.28 0.70 -33.59
CA ALA A 175 -33.66 1.96 -33.22
C ALA A 175 -32.78 1.85 -31.96
N LEU A 176 -32.88 0.75 -31.19
CA LEU A 176 -32.11 0.54 -29.97
C LEU A 176 -30.76 -0.13 -30.25
N PRO A 177 -29.65 0.39 -29.73
CA PRO A 177 -28.33 -0.21 -29.86
C PRO A 177 -28.18 -1.48 -29.00
N THR A 178 -27.31 -2.39 -29.45
CA THR A 178 -26.99 -3.66 -28.75
C THR A 178 -25.49 -3.74 -28.44
N SER A 179 -25.14 -4.43 -27.36
CA SER A 179 -23.76 -4.72 -26.96
C SER A 179 -23.53 -6.23 -26.80
N ARG A 180 -22.32 -6.69 -27.13
CA ARG A 180 -21.97 -8.12 -27.10
C ARG A 180 -21.28 -8.48 -25.78
N LYS A 181 -21.87 -9.39 -25.00
CA LYS A 181 -21.31 -9.85 -23.72
C LYS A 181 -21.38 -11.38 -23.63
N ALA A 182 -20.23 -12.00 -23.35
CA ALA A 182 -20.07 -13.46 -23.30
C ALA A 182 -20.62 -14.19 -24.55
N GLY A 183 -20.47 -13.57 -25.74
CA GLY A 183 -20.93 -14.13 -27.01
C GLY A 183 -22.39 -13.81 -27.39
N HIS A 184 -23.18 -13.20 -26.51
CA HIS A 184 -24.59 -12.84 -26.74
C HIS A 184 -24.78 -11.33 -26.96
N ASP A 185 -25.75 -10.95 -27.80
CA ASP A 185 -26.16 -9.56 -28.01
C ASP A 185 -27.29 -9.19 -27.03
N VAL A 186 -27.09 -8.10 -26.29
CA VAL A 186 -28.05 -7.57 -25.32
C VAL A 186 -28.35 -6.11 -25.64
N ILE A 187 -29.57 -5.63 -25.38
CA ILE A 187 -29.94 -4.22 -25.58
C ILE A 187 -29.12 -3.34 -24.62
N GLU A 188 -28.43 -2.34 -25.17
CA GLU A 188 -27.63 -1.39 -24.40
C GLU A 188 -28.51 -0.21 -23.96
N GLU A 189 -29.19 -0.36 -22.81
CA GLU A 189 -30.13 0.63 -22.27
C GLU A 189 -29.51 2.03 -22.03
N ARG A 190 -28.19 2.15 -21.99
CA ARG A 190 -27.47 3.42 -21.71
C ARG A 190 -27.22 4.26 -22.95
N GLU A 191 -27.39 3.70 -24.14
CA GLU A 191 -27.19 4.41 -25.40
C GLU A 191 -28.54 4.93 -25.94
N PRO A 192 -28.60 6.17 -26.46
CA PRO A 192 -29.85 6.75 -26.93
C PRO A 192 -30.31 6.10 -28.25
N ALA A 193 -31.62 6.10 -28.47
CA ALA A 193 -32.23 5.58 -29.70
C ALA A 193 -31.76 6.36 -30.95
N HIS A 194 -31.67 5.67 -32.09
CA HIS A 194 -31.29 6.28 -33.35
C HIS A 194 -32.48 7.04 -34.00
N PRO A 195 -32.32 8.32 -34.43
CA PRO A 195 -33.45 9.16 -34.88
C PRO A 195 -33.98 8.89 -36.29
N ARG A 196 -33.72 7.70 -36.86
CA ARG A 196 -33.93 7.42 -38.29
C ARG A 196 -35.40 7.46 -38.70
N PHE A 197 -36.31 7.08 -37.81
CA PHE A 197 -37.74 7.04 -38.11
C PHE A 197 -38.34 8.44 -38.31
N ILE A 198 -37.78 9.45 -37.65
CA ILE A 198 -38.18 10.85 -37.86
C ILE A 198 -37.30 11.49 -38.95
N THR A 199 -35.98 11.41 -38.82
CA THR A 199 -35.06 12.15 -39.70
C THR A 199 -34.92 11.55 -41.11
N GLN A 200 -35.28 10.29 -41.33
CA GLN A 200 -35.16 9.62 -42.62
C GLN A 200 -36.52 9.13 -43.12
N LEU A 201 -37.24 8.30 -42.35
CA LEU A 201 -38.51 7.71 -42.80
C LEU A 201 -39.59 8.79 -43.02
N LEU A 202 -39.91 9.60 -42.00
CA LEU A 202 -40.90 10.67 -42.14
C LEU A 202 -40.49 11.66 -43.24
N THR A 203 -39.20 11.98 -43.34
CA THR A 203 -38.66 12.81 -44.42
C THR A 203 -38.96 12.20 -45.81
N GLY A 204 -38.79 10.89 -45.98
CA GLY A 204 -39.14 10.17 -47.21
C GLY A 204 -40.64 10.17 -47.50
N ILE A 205 -41.48 9.99 -46.46
CA ILE A 205 -42.95 10.08 -46.59
C ILE A 205 -43.36 11.47 -47.09
N LEU A 206 -42.81 12.53 -46.51
CA LEU A 206 -43.15 13.91 -46.90
C LEU A 206 -42.73 14.25 -48.33
N TYR A 207 -41.59 13.74 -48.82
CA TYR A 207 -41.23 13.84 -50.24
C TYR A 207 -42.26 13.16 -51.15
N GLY A 208 -42.76 11.98 -50.76
CA GLY A 208 -43.77 11.24 -51.51
C GLY A 208 -45.13 11.96 -51.60
N GLN A 209 -45.42 12.88 -50.67
CA GLN A 209 -46.67 13.66 -50.62
C GLN A 209 -46.55 15.03 -51.31
N GLY A 210 -45.60 15.18 -52.23
CA GLY A 210 -45.36 16.43 -52.98
C GLY A 210 -44.45 17.42 -52.25
N GLY A 211 -43.79 17.01 -51.17
CA GLY A 211 -42.76 17.80 -50.50
C GLY A 211 -41.50 17.93 -51.34
N ARG A 212 -40.78 19.04 -51.17
CA ARG A 212 -39.49 19.32 -51.80
C ARG A 212 -38.46 19.73 -50.75
N ALA A 213 -37.17 19.63 -51.08
CA ALA A 213 -36.11 20.10 -50.19
C ALA A 213 -36.33 21.60 -49.90
N ALA A 214 -36.42 21.97 -48.63
CA ALA A 214 -36.53 23.36 -48.22
C ALA A 214 -35.15 24.02 -48.17
N ASP A 215 -35.03 25.20 -48.77
CA ASP A 215 -33.86 26.06 -48.57
C ASP A 215 -34.01 26.81 -47.24
N VAL A 216 -33.31 26.33 -46.22
CA VAL A 216 -33.33 26.87 -44.85
C VAL A 216 -31.94 27.27 -44.41
N LYS A 217 -31.85 28.40 -43.70
CA LYS A 217 -30.57 28.90 -43.16
C LYS A 217 -30.12 28.01 -42.00
N ARG A 218 -29.13 27.16 -42.24
CA ARG A 218 -28.53 26.29 -41.21
C ARG A 218 -27.50 27.05 -40.37
N PHE A 219 -27.39 26.68 -39.10
CA PHE A 219 -26.35 27.20 -38.20
C PHE A 219 -25.68 26.07 -37.42
N SER A 220 -24.39 26.22 -37.16
CA SER A 220 -23.64 25.28 -36.33
C SER A 220 -23.70 25.68 -34.86
N LYS A 221 -23.92 24.69 -33.98
CA LYS A 221 -23.97 24.88 -32.54
C LYS A 221 -22.95 23.99 -31.85
N ARG A 222 -22.20 24.58 -30.92
CA ARG A 222 -21.39 23.82 -29.96
C ARG A 222 -22.31 23.28 -28.85
N ILE A 223 -22.48 21.97 -28.83
CA ILE A 223 -23.28 21.22 -27.87
C ILE A 223 -22.38 20.86 -26.70
N ASN A 224 -22.87 21.20 -25.49
CA ASN A 224 -22.15 20.93 -24.25
C ASN A 224 -22.98 19.90 -23.52
N ASP A 225 -22.75 18.64 -23.85
CA ASP A 225 -23.30 17.45 -23.22
C ASP A 225 -22.16 16.74 -22.47
N ASP A 226 -22.50 15.96 -21.45
CA ASP A 226 -21.54 15.23 -20.62
C ASP A 226 -22.21 13.95 -20.10
N ILE A 227 -21.42 12.92 -19.83
CA ILE A 227 -21.92 11.62 -19.35
C ILE A 227 -21.26 11.36 -18.00
N ARG A 228 -22.06 11.50 -16.93
CA ARG A 228 -21.59 11.32 -15.56
C ARG A 228 -22.23 10.07 -14.98
N TRP A 229 -21.40 9.15 -14.53
CA TRP A 229 -21.84 7.84 -14.06
C TRP A 229 -21.02 7.40 -12.86
N LEU A 230 -21.70 7.11 -11.75
CA LEU A 230 -21.11 6.46 -10.58
C LEU A 230 -22.10 5.44 -10.02
N ASN A 231 -21.89 4.15 -10.32
CA ASN A 231 -22.70 3.04 -9.80
C ASN A 231 -24.22 3.21 -9.96
N ALA A 232 -24.66 3.81 -11.08
CA ALA A 232 -26.07 4.08 -11.36
C ALA A 232 -26.63 3.20 -12.49
N LYS A 233 -27.96 3.10 -12.61
CA LYS A 233 -28.63 2.40 -13.73
C LYS A 233 -28.36 3.11 -15.06
N LEU A 234 -28.77 4.38 -15.13
CA LEU A 234 -28.55 5.28 -16.26
C LEU A 234 -27.59 6.40 -15.84
N PRO A 235 -26.69 6.83 -16.75
CA PRO A 235 -25.81 7.97 -16.48
C PRO A 235 -26.62 9.27 -16.44
N TRP A 236 -26.14 10.25 -15.69
CA TRP A 236 -26.61 11.62 -15.87
C TRP A 236 -26.19 12.12 -17.25
N ARG A 237 -27.15 12.67 -17.99
CA ARG A 237 -26.94 13.39 -19.26
C ARG A 237 -27.67 14.71 -19.22
N ARG A 238 -27.28 15.65 -20.08
CA ARG A 238 -27.94 16.95 -20.11
C ARG A 238 -29.35 16.84 -20.71
N SER A 239 -30.34 17.49 -20.08
CA SER A 239 -31.74 17.51 -20.51
C SER A 239 -31.89 17.71 -22.04
N PRO A 240 -32.60 16.78 -22.73
CA PRO A 240 -32.88 16.89 -24.16
C PRO A 240 -33.75 18.10 -24.48
N ILE A 241 -34.71 18.42 -23.61
CA ILE A 241 -35.62 19.57 -23.75
C ILE A 241 -34.84 20.88 -23.76
N TRP A 242 -33.77 20.99 -22.98
CA TRP A 242 -32.91 22.17 -23.01
C TRP A 242 -32.23 22.38 -24.38
N LEU A 243 -31.83 21.31 -25.08
CA LEU A 243 -31.28 21.45 -26.42
C LEU A 243 -32.36 21.86 -27.41
N VAL A 244 -33.54 21.22 -27.35
CA VAL A 244 -34.71 21.54 -28.19
C VAL A 244 -35.06 23.02 -28.10
N LEU A 245 -35.29 23.53 -26.88
CA LEU A 245 -35.59 24.94 -26.64
C LEU A 245 -34.51 25.86 -27.22
N ARG A 246 -33.24 25.51 -27.01
CA ARG A 246 -32.10 26.32 -27.49
C ARG A 246 -31.93 26.30 -29.00
N VAL A 247 -32.31 25.22 -29.69
CA VAL A 247 -32.25 25.12 -31.14
C VAL A 247 -33.44 25.83 -31.75
N ALA A 248 -34.67 25.52 -31.30
CA ALA A 248 -35.90 26.16 -31.75
C ALA A 248 -35.88 27.69 -31.58
N LEU A 249 -35.45 28.20 -30.42
CA LEU A 249 -35.30 29.64 -30.21
C LEU A 249 -34.23 30.25 -31.12
N GLN A 250 -33.11 29.57 -31.32
CA GLN A 250 -32.02 30.10 -32.14
C GLN A 250 -32.37 30.11 -33.63
N SER A 251 -33.01 29.05 -34.16
CA SER A 251 -33.45 28.99 -35.56
C SER A 251 -34.53 30.02 -35.84
N SER A 252 -35.56 30.10 -34.99
CA SER A 252 -36.68 31.04 -35.16
C SER A 252 -36.25 32.51 -35.02
N LEU A 253 -35.25 32.80 -34.18
CA LEU A 253 -34.67 34.14 -34.08
C LEU A 253 -33.69 34.47 -35.22
N PHE A 254 -33.20 33.48 -35.95
CA PHE A 254 -32.21 33.64 -37.01
C PHE A 254 -32.80 33.94 -38.39
N GLU A 255 -34.00 33.45 -38.68
CA GLU A 255 -34.63 33.49 -40.02
C GLU A 255 -35.11 34.89 -40.46
N GLY A 256 -35.32 35.83 -39.53
CA GLY A 256 -35.99 37.12 -39.80
C GLY A 256 -35.10 38.34 -40.14
N SER A 257 -33.85 38.17 -40.58
CA SER A 257 -32.92 39.31 -40.81
C SER A 257 -32.86 39.86 -42.24
N LEU A 258 -33.65 39.32 -43.17
CA LEU A 258 -33.54 39.65 -44.60
C LEU A 258 -34.39 40.85 -45.09
N LEU A 259 -35.30 41.41 -44.28
CA LEU A 259 -36.19 42.49 -44.75
C LEU A 259 -35.67 43.93 -44.52
N TYR A 260 -34.50 44.13 -43.89
CA TYR A 260 -34.00 45.49 -43.55
C TYR A 260 -32.70 45.89 -44.26
N ILE A 261 -32.06 45.02 -45.04
CA ILE A 261 -30.76 45.30 -45.70
C ILE A 261 -30.96 45.75 -47.16
N SER A 262 -31.98 46.57 -47.44
CA SER A 262 -32.16 47.22 -48.75
C SER A 262 -31.96 48.75 -48.71
N TYR A 263 -31.82 49.36 -47.53
CA TYR A 263 -31.77 50.83 -47.41
C TYR A 263 -30.49 51.45 -46.84
N LEU A 264 -29.43 50.67 -46.60
CA LEU A 264 -28.13 51.20 -46.19
C LEU A 264 -26.99 50.54 -46.97
N TYR A 265 -26.83 51.00 -48.21
CA TYR A 265 -25.61 50.87 -48.99
C TYR A 265 -24.60 51.87 -48.44
N GLU A 266 -23.69 51.40 -47.55
CA GLU A 266 -22.35 51.94 -47.21
C GLU A 266 -21.94 51.57 -45.77
N LYS A 267 -21.86 50.28 -45.47
CA LYS A 267 -20.92 49.74 -44.45
C LYS A 267 -20.75 48.24 -44.63
N PHE A 268 -20.36 47.86 -45.84
CA PHE A 268 -19.86 46.53 -46.13
C PHE A 268 -18.37 46.52 -45.75
N ILE A 269 -17.95 45.54 -44.94
CA ILE A 269 -16.61 45.28 -44.37
C ILE A 269 -16.57 45.47 -42.83
N LEU A 270 -16.40 44.34 -42.12
CA LEU A 270 -16.16 44.13 -40.67
C LEU A 270 -17.36 43.84 -39.72
N CYS A 271 -18.29 42.93 -40.06
CA CYS A 271 -19.26 42.40 -39.09
C CYS A 271 -19.52 40.88 -39.22
N GLN A 272 -18.47 40.05 -39.16
CA GLN A 272 -18.64 38.64 -38.77
C GLN A 272 -19.00 38.58 -37.28
N GLY A 273 -20.30 38.60 -36.93
CA GLY A 273 -20.71 38.45 -35.51
C GLY A 273 -22.17 38.80 -35.16
N VAL A 274 -22.91 39.47 -36.03
CA VAL A 274 -24.27 39.99 -35.77
C VAL A 274 -25.37 38.91 -35.88
N ASP A 275 -25.06 37.79 -36.53
CA ASP A 275 -25.95 36.64 -36.65
C ASP A 275 -26.20 36.00 -35.25
N HIS A 276 -27.48 35.95 -34.84
CA HIS A 276 -28.00 35.47 -33.54
C HIS A 276 -27.95 36.44 -32.33
N LEU A 277 -27.86 37.76 -32.53
CA LEU A 277 -27.86 38.73 -31.43
C LEU A 277 -29.08 38.63 -30.51
N ASP A 278 -30.30 38.57 -31.05
CA ASP A 278 -31.53 38.50 -30.24
C ASP A 278 -31.58 37.24 -29.35
N TYR A 279 -31.16 36.08 -29.90
CA TYR A 279 -31.06 34.83 -29.15
C TYR A 279 -30.04 34.91 -28.01
N LYS A 280 -28.84 35.45 -28.28
CA LYS A 280 -27.78 35.60 -27.27
C LYS A 280 -28.18 36.58 -26.17
N THR A 281 -28.91 37.63 -26.52
CA THR A 281 -29.44 38.64 -25.59
C THR A 281 -30.48 38.01 -24.67
N PHE A 282 -31.48 37.31 -25.23
CA PHE A 282 -32.49 36.59 -24.44
C PHE A 282 -31.86 35.54 -23.51
N LEU A 283 -30.93 34.72 -24.03
CA LEU A 283 -30.28 33.70 -23.21
C LEU A 283 -29.52 34.31 -22.02
N THR A 284 -28.91 35.48 -22.20
CA THR A 284 -28.23 36.19 -21.10
C THR A 284 -29.23 36.73 -20.08
N TYR A 285 -30.38 37.26 -20.54
CA TYR A 285 -31.49 37.68 -19.68
C TYR A 285 -32.10 36.51 -18.88
N PHE A 286 -32.24 35.34 -19.51
CA PHE A 286 -32.70 34.12 -18.85
C PHE A 286 -31.73 33.66 -17.77
N LEU A 287 -30.42 33.63 -18.05
CA LEU A 287 -29.40 33.30 -17.06
C LEU A 287 -29.41 34.27 -15.87
N ALA A 288 -29.57 35.57 -16.11
CA ALA A 288 -29.69 36.56 -15.04
C ALA A 288 -30.93 36.32 -14.17
N SER A 289 -32.05 35.92 -14.78
CA SER A 289 -33.29 35.62 -14.07
C SER A 289 -33.17 34.38 -13.17
N ILE A 290 -32.59 33.28 -13.67
CA ILE A 290 -32.40 32.06 -12.87
C ILE A 290 -31.37 32.28 -11.75
N LEU A 291 -30.33 33.08 -11.97
CA LEU A 291 -29.37 33.43 -10.92
C LEU A 291 -30.01 34.25 -9.79
N ASP A 292 -30.90 35.19 -10.12
CA ASP A 292 -31.61 35.97 -9.10
C ASP A 292 -32.52 35.07 -8.26
N GLU A 293 -33.20 34.09 -8.86
CA GLU A 293 -33.99 33.07 -8.15
C GLU A 293 -33.11 32.17 -7.26
N ALA A 294 -31.97 31.67 -7.76
CA ALA A 294 -31.03 30.89 -6.98
C ALA A 294 -30.46 31.66 -5.77
N ARG A 295 -30.22 32.97 -5.95
CA ARG A 295 -29.82 33.87 -4.87
C ARG A 295 -30.93 34.01 -3.83
N LEU A 296 -32.18 34.23 -4.25
CA LEU A 296 -33.33 34.38 -3.34
C LEU A 296 -33.61 33.10 -2.55
N LYS A 297 -33.41 31.93 -3.16
CA LYS A 297 -33.50 30.61 -2.49
C LYS A 297 -32.28 30.25 -1.65
N GLY A 298 -31.31 31.16 -1.50
CA GLY A 298 -30.19 30.98 -0.58
C GLY A 298 -29.19 29.90 -0.98
N ARG A 299 -29.04 29.60 -2.28
CA ARG A 299 -28.09 28.57 -2.76
C ARG A 299 -26.66 28.83 -2.30
N ARG A 300 -25.86 27.76 -2.24
CA ARG A 300 -24.45 27.78 -1.80
C ARG A 300 -23.59 28.79 -2.56
N SER A 301 -22.62 29.41 -1.87
CA SER A 301 -21.85 30.54 -2.39
C SER A 301 -21.03 30.20 -3.63
N ASP A 302 -20.46 28.99 -3.68
CA ASP A 302 -19.71 28.46 -4.82
C ASP A 302 -20.59 28.32 -6.07
N LEU A 303 -21.81 27.79 -5.92
CA LEU A 303 -22.74 27.60 -7.03
C LEU A 303 -23.21 28.94 -7.63
N ILE A 304 -23.63 29.89 -6.80
CA ILE A 304 -24.08 31.22 -7.27
C ILE A 304 -22.92 32.02 -7.88
N ASP A 305 -21.68 31.83 -7.43
CA ASP A 305 -20.50 32.44 -8.04
C ASP A 305 -20.19 31.85 -9.42
N VAL A 306 -20.28 30.53 -9.59
CA VAL A 306 -20.15 29.87 -10.90
C VAL A 306 -21.23 30.37 -11.88
N MET A 307 -22.47 30.46 -11.41
CA MET A 307 -23.59 30.97 -12.20
C MET A 307 -23.37 32.43 -12.61
N LYS A 308 -22.94 33.28 -11.67
CA LYS A 308 -22.54 34.69 -11.91
C LYS A 308 -21.45 34.77 -12.97
N LYS A 309 -20.37 34.01 -12.83
CA LYS A 309 -19.27 33.94 -13.82
C LYS A 309 -19.77 33.52 -15.20
N LYS A 310 -20.74 32.60 -15.31
CA LYS A 310 -21.33 32.20 -16.60
C LYS A 310 -22.17 33.32 -17.21
N MET A 311 -23.00 33.98 -16.41
CA MET A 311 -23.79 35.15 -16.82
C MET A 311 -22.87 36.29 -17.31
N CYS A 312 -21.88 36.70 -16.51
CA CYS A 312 -20.95 37.79 -16.88
C CYS A 312 -20.14 37.46 -18.14
N ARG A 313 -19.66 36.20 -18.28
CA ARG A 313 -18.99 35.75 -19.51
C ARG A 313 -19.91 35.80 -20.74
N ARG A 314 -21.22 35.63 -20.59
CA ARG A 314 -22.18 35.76 -21.69
C ARG A 314 -22.41 37.21 -22.08
N LEU A 315 -22.51 38.11 -21.10
CA LEU A 315 -22.56 39.56 -21.36
C LEU A 315 -21.27 40.04 -22.05
N ALA A 316 -20.10 39.63 -21.57
CA ALA A 316 -18.81 39.98 -22.19
C ALA A 316 -18.72 39.54 -23.66
N LYS A 317 -19.32 38.38 -24.01
CA LYS A 317 -19.39 37.90 -25.40
C LYS A 317 -20.34 38.70 -26.31
N LEU A 318 -21.29 39.43 -25.73
CA LEU A 318 -22.14 40.37 -26.47
C LEU A 318 -21.40 41.70 -26.73
N GLY A 319 -20.43 42.04 -25.89
CA GLY A 319 -19.60 43.24 -26.04
C GLY A 319 -20.45 44.51 -26.14
N SER A 320 -20.07 45.41 -27.05
CA SER A 320 -20.80 46.65 -27.34
C SER A 320 -22.19 46.44 -27.96
N SER A 321 -22.55 45.22 -28.36
CA SER A 321 -23.87 44.90 -28.93
C SER A 321 -24.93 44.58 -27.87
N ALA A 322 -24.59 44.57 -26.57
CA ALA A 322 -25.54 44.29 -25.50
C ALA A 322 -26.50 45.49 -25.24
N PRO A 323 -27.83 45.32 -25.26
CA PRO A 323 -28.77 46.38 -24.92
C PRO A 323 -28.63 46.89 -23.48
N LEU A 324 -28.93 48.18 -23.25
CA LEU A 324 -28.81 48.83 -21.93
C LEU A 324 -29.61 48.10 -20.83
N PHE A 325 -30.88 47.75 -21.10
CA PHE A 325 -31.72 47.04 -20.13
C PHE A 325 -31.11 45.69 -19.69
N LEU A 326 -30.37 45.01 -20.58
CA LEU A 326 -29.69 43.76 -20.27
C LEU A 326 -28.46 44.01 -19.40
N GLN A 327 -27.67 45.04 -19.73
CA GLN A 327 -26.51 45.44 -18.93
C GLN A 327 -26.93 45.80 -17.50
N GLU A 328 -27.98 46.60 -17.35
CA GLU A 328 -28.56 47.00 -16.07
C GLU A 328 -29.03 45.79 -15.25
N LYS A 329 -29.77 44.86 -15.87
CA LYS A 329 -30.24 43.64 -15.18
C LYS A 329 -29.07 42.77 -14.73
N VAL A 330 -28.07 42.54 -15.58
CA VAL A 330 -26.89 41.71 -15.25
C VAL A 330 -26.06 42.37 -14.15
N HIS A 331 -25.85 43.69 -14.22
CA HIS A 331 -25.16 44.45 -13.19
C HIS A 331 -25.88 44.38 -11.84
N ALA A 332 -27.20 44.63 -11.83
CA ALA A 332 -28.00 44.59 -10.61
C ALA A 332 -28.02 43.20 -9.95
N VAL A 333 -28.10 42.13 -10.74
CA VAL A 333 -28.02 40.75 -10.20
C VAL A 333 -26.60 40.44 -9.71
N GLY A 334 -25.56 40.89 -10.44
CA GLY A 334 -24.15 40.73 -10.05
C GLY A 334 -23.83 41.35 -8.70
N GLU A 335 -24.24 42.61 -8.49
CA GLU A 335 -24.09 43.33 -7.23
C GLU A 335 -24.78 42.62 -6.06
N LYS A 336 -26.03 42.19 -6.25
CA LYS A 336 -26.78 41.45 -5.22
C LYS A 336 -26.11 40.12 -4.85
N VAL A 337 -25.48 39.44 -5.80
CA VAL A 337 -24.75 38.18 -5.55
C VAL A 337 -23.43 38.46 -4.83
N ASN A 338 -22.67 39.49 -5.23
CA ASN A 338 -21.43 39.88 -4.56
C ASN A 338 -21.68 40.24 -3.09
N ALA A 339 -22.69 41.09 -2.82
CA ALA A 339 -23.07 41.46 -1.46
C ALA A 339 -23.46 40.24 -0.59
N LEU A 340 -24.15 39.25 -1.17
CA LEU A 340 -24.50 38.01 -0.46
C LEU A 340 -23.26 37.17 -0.12
N ILE A 341 -22.31 37.03 -1.07
CA ILE A 341 -21.07 36.27 -0.87
C ILE A 341 -20.21 36.96 0.21
N GLU A 342 -20.02 38.27 0.13
CA GLU A 342 -19.26 39.05 1.13
C GLU A 342 -19.88 38.97 2.53
N ARG A 343 -21.22 39.04 2.63
CA ARG A 343 -21.92 38.86 3.91
C ARG A 343 -21.65 37.49 4.53
N ARG A 344 -21.66 36.42 3.71
CA ARG A 344 -21.36 35.06 4.17
C ARG A 344 -19.88 34.90 4.57
N GLY A 345 -18.96 35.51 3.83
CA GLY A 345 -17.52 35.50 4.15
C GLY A 345 -17.21 36.14 5.50
N ARG A 346 -17.77 37.32 5.77
CA ARG A 346 -17.59 38.02 7.06
C ARG A 346 -18.06 37.20 8.27
N HIS A 347 -19.12 36.40 8.13
CA HIS A 347 -19.58 35.52 9.20
C HIS A 347 -18.58 34.42 9.54
N ILE A 348 -17.85 33.90 8.55
CA ILE A 348 -16.80 32.88 8.75
C ILE A 348 -15.59 33.51 9.46
N GLU A 349 -15.18 34.71 9.06
CA GLU A 349 -14.08 35.46 9.71
C GLU A 349 -14.37 35.70 11.20
N ILE A 350 -15.59 36.12 11.54
CA ILE A 350 -16.01 36.35 12.93
C ILE A 350 -15.96 35.06 13.76
N GLN A 351 -16.33 33.91 13.19
CA GLN A 351 -16.25 32.62 13.88
C GLN A 351 -14.80 32.17 14.12
N GLN A 352 -13.88 32.46 13.20
CA GLN A 352 -12.46 32.12 13.38
C GLN A 352 -11.76 33.00 14.42
N GLN A 353 -12.19 34.25 14.60
CA GLN A 353 -11.72 35.15 15.66
C GLN A 353 -12.10 34.69 17.09
N GLN A 354 -12.95 33.67 17.25
CA GLN A 354 -13.34 33.12 18.55
C GLN A 354 -12.47 31.94 19.02
N SER A 355 -11.36 31.63 18.33
CA SER A 355 -10.35 30.66 18.81
C SER A 355 -9.40 31.35 19.81
N PRO A 356 -9.07 30.75 20.98
CA PRO A 356 -8.33 31.45 22.02
C PRO A 356 -6.86 31.71 21.65
N GLU A 357 -6.38 32.89 22.04
CA GLU A 357 -5.02 33.39 21.80
C GLU A 357 -4.02 32.80 22.81
N TRP A 358 -2.85 32.35 22.34
CA TRP A 358 -1.73 31.94 23.19
C TRP A 358 -1.18 33.14 23.97
N ASN A 359 -1.24 33.10 25.30
CA ASN A 359 -0.87 34.21 26.18
C ASN A 359 0.30 33.84 27.12
N PRO A 360 1.56 34.09 26.71
CA PRO A 360 2.76 33.79 27.50
C PRO A 360 2.94 34.73 28.72
N SER A 361 2.11 35.77 28.89
CA SER A 361 2.20 36.72 30.02
C SER A 361 1.69 36.16 31.35
N LYS A 362 1.12 34.94 31.35
CA LYS A 362 0.66 34.24 32.56
C LYS A 362 1.70 33.27 33.16
N LEU A 363 2.87 33.12 32.54
CA LEU A 363 3.95 32.28 33.06
C LEU A 363 4.75 33.07 34.13
N ASP A 364 4.78 32.57 35.36
CA ASP A 364 5.60 33.13 36.44
C ASP A 364 6.79 32.21 36.71
N ILE A 365 7.86 32.45 35.95
CA ILE A 365 9.09 31.65 35.95
C ILE A 365 9.70 31.52 37.36
N VAL A 366 9.48 32.50 38.25
CA VAL A 366 10.09 32.47 39.59
C VAL A 366 9.31 31.56 40.54
N THR A 367 7.97 31.62 40.55
CA THR A 367 7.17 30.67 41.33
C THR A 367 7.21 29.26 40.70
N ASP A 368 7.26 29.16 39.38
CA ASP A 368 7.32 27.90 38.64
C ASP A 368 8.68 27.17 38.77
N THR A 369 9.73 27.84 39.25
CA THR A 369 11.05 27.23 39.55
C THR A 369 11.27 26.91 41.03
N THR A 370 10.33 27.24 41.92
CA THR A 370 10.46 27.06 43.36
C THR A 370 9.65 25.85 43.84
N ILE A 371 10.29 24.70 44.05
CA ILE A 371 9.64 23.51 44.62
C ILE A 371 9.78 23.50 46.15
N THR A 372 8.66 23.68 46.86
CA THR A 372 8.56 23.36 48.29
C THR A 372 8.25 21.86 48.45
N LEU A 373 9.08 21.14 49.22
CA LEU A 373 8.91 19.71 49.56
C LEU A 373 8.46 19.49 51.02
N PRO A 374 7.36 20.10 51.49
CA PRO A 374 6.97 20.09 52.91
C PRO A 374 6.65 18.68 53.44
N TYR A 375 6.31 17.74 52.56
CA TYR A 375 5.97 16.35 52.91
C TYR A 375 7.12 15.35 52.72
N SER A 376 8.28 15.79 52.21
CA SER A 376 9.41 14.89 51.95
C SER A 376 10.27 14.63 53.18
N SER A 377 10.11 15.38 54.28
CA SER A 377 10.90 15.16 55.50
C SER A 377 10.65 13.80 56.13
N SER A 378 9.41 13.32 56.16
CA SER A 378 9.07 11.99 56.69
C SER A 378 9.66 10.88 55.82
N TYR A 379 9.59 11.03 54.49
CA TYR A 379 10.16 10.12 53.50
C TYR A 379 11.71 10.08 53.54
N ILE A 380 12.36 11.24 53.63
CA ILE A 380 13.82 11.34 53.78
C ILE A 380 14.26 10.73 55.12
N LYS A 381 13.54 11.02 56.21
CA LYS A 381 13.79 10.39 57.53
C LYS A 381 13.51 8.88 57.52
N SER A 382 12.55 8.39 56.74
CA SER A 382 12.25 6.96 56.62
C SER A 382 13.32 6.23 55.81
N ILE A 383 13.82 6.82 54.72
CA ILE A 383 14.96 6.28 53.96
C ILE A 383 16.22 6.23 54.83
N LEU A 384 16.52 7.30 55.56
CA LEU A 384 17.66 7.36 56.48
C LEU A 384 17.52 6.38 57.67
N ARG A 385 16.29 6.07 58.12
CA ARG A 385 16.02 5.00 59.10
C ARG A 385 16.10 3.59 58.51
N CYS A 386 15.66 3.39 57.27
CA CYS A 386 15.76 2.12 56.56
C CYS A 386 17.21 1.71 56.30
N ALA A 387 18.13 2.67 56.12
CA ALA A 387 19.57 2.39 56.01
C ALA A 387 20.17 1.72 57.27
N SER A 388 19.52 1.83 58.42
CA SER A 388 19.96 1.25 59.70
C SER A 388 19.29 -0.10 60.03
N SER A 389 18.38 -0.57 59.19
CA SER A 389 17.61 -1.81 59.38
C SER A 389 18.10 -2.88 58.40
N LEU A 390 18.84 -3.87 58.91
CA LEU A 390 19.21 -5.10 58.18
C LEU A 390 17.94 -5.95 57.95
N GLN A 391 17.05 -5.54 57.06
CA GLN A 391 16.00 -6.42 56.57
C GLN A 391 16.60 -7.44 55.61
N PRO A 392 16.28 -8.74 55.73
CA PRO A 392 16.73 -9.76 54.79
C PRO A 392 16.20 -9.43 53.40
N ILE A 393 17.13 -9.20 52.46
CA ILE A 393 16.79 -8.99 51.05
C ILE A 393 16.24 -10.32 50.53
N PRO A 394 15.05 -10.34 49.88
CA PRO A 394 14.53 -11.57 49.30
C PRO A 394 15.52 -12.13 48.26
N PRO A 395 15.72 -13.45 48.21
CA PRO A 395 16.67 -14.06 47.28
C PRO A 395 16.27 -13.76 45.84
N PHE A 396 17.26 -13.51 44.98
CA PHE A 396 17.02 -13.36 43.55
C PHE A 396 16.58 -14.71 42.97
N SER A 397 15.38 -14.75 42.40
CA SER A 397 14.83 -15.93 41.75
C SER A 397 14.39 -15.56 40.33
N PRO A 398 15.25 -15.75 39.31
CA PRO A 398 14.87 -15.48 37.93
C PRO A 398 13.76 -16.44 37.49
N SER A 399 12.87 -15.98 36.61
CA SER A 399 11.79 -16.77 36.04
C SER A 399 11.87 -16.66 34.52
N HIS A 400 12.80 -17.42 33.92
CA HIS A 400 12.96 -17.46 32.47
C HIS A 400 11.99 -18.46 31.82
N VAL A 401 11.57 -18.19 30.59
CA VAL A 401 10.85 -19.16 29.76
C VAL A 401 11.78 -20.34 29.43
N PRO A 402 11.28 -21.60 29.38
CA PRO A 402 12.08 -22.74 28.94
C PRO A 402 12.69 -22.52 27.56
N ARG A 403 13.98 -22.82 27.43
CA ARG A 403 14.71 -22.68 26.16
C ARG A 403 14.20 -23.65 25.11
N LEU A 404 14.11 -23.21 23.86
CA LEU A 404 13.64 -24.06 22.77
C LEU A 404 14.64 -25.19 22.48
N LYS A 405 15.94 -24.93 22.66
CA LYS A 405 17.01 -25.92 22.41
C LYS A 405 17.03 -27.09 23.39
N ASP A 406 16.37 -26.96 24.56
CA ASP A 406 16.35 -28.02 25.58
C ASP A 406 15.43 -29.19 25.19
N ASN A 407 14.47 -28.94 24.30
CA ASN A 407 13.55 -29.97 23.79
C ASN A 407 13.33 -29.78 22.28
N PRO A 408 14.22 -30.34 21.44
CA PRO A 408 14.25 -30.10 19.99
C PRO A 408 13.21 -30.92 19.23
N ASN A 409 12.03 -31.16 19.80
CA ASN A 409 10.92 -31.80 19.11
C ASN A 409 10.01 -30.72 18.48
N PHE A 410 10.01 -30.64 17.15
CA PHE A 410 9.22 -29.67 16.38
C PHE A 410 7.71 -29.81 16.59
N SER A 411 7.20 -31.00 16.94
CA SER A 411 5.78 -31.18 17.29
C SER A 411 5.35 -30.38 18.53
N LEU A 412 6.30 -29.89 19.33
CA LEU A 412 6.04 -29.03 20.48
C LEU A 412 6.16 -27.54 20.16
N PHE A 413 6.51 -27.16 18.92
CA PHE A 413 6.63 -25.77 18.47
C PHE A 413 5.30 -25.28 17.88
N THR A 414 4.28 -25.23 18.74
CA THR A 414 3.00 -24.62 18.40
C THR A 414 3.15 -23.10 18.24
N GLN A 415 2.21 -22.50 17.52
CA GLN A 415 2.16 -21.04 17.31
C GLN A 415 2.28 -20.27 18.63
N ASP A 416 1.45 -20.58 19.62
CA ASP A 416 1.47 -19.91 20.93
C ASP A 416 2.83 -20.00 21.65
N ARG A 417 3.49 -21.17 21.55
CA ARG A 417 4.77 -21.39 22.23
C ARG A 417 5.90 -20.61 21.57
N LEU A 418 5.97 -20.62 20.24
CA LEU A 418 6.96 -19.86 19.48
C LEU A 418 6.75 -18.35 19.69
N SER A 419 5.52 -17.87 19.51
CA SER A 419 5.13 -16.48 19.75
C SER A 419 5.49 -16.01 21.16
N LEU A 420 5.21 -16.81 22.19
CA LEU A 420 5.59 -16.48 23.58
C LEU A 420 7.11 -16.43 23.77
N ALA A 421 7.84 -17.44 23.26
CA ALA A 421 9.29 -17.52 23.39
C ALA A 421 10.00 -16.33 22.70
N PHE A 422 9.60 -16.00 21.47
CA PHE A 422 10.17 -14.88 20.72
C PHE A 422 9.81 -13.51 21.32
N LYS A 423 8.69 -13.41 22.05
CA LYS A 423 8.29 -12.18 22.74
C LYS A 423 9.08 -11.95 24.04
N GLU A 424 9.25 -12.99 24.85
CA GLU A 424 9.89 -12.88 26.17
C GLU A 424 11.43 -12.84 26.09
N ASP A 425 12.03 -13.57 25.16
CA ASP A 425 13.48 -13.74 25.07
C ASP A 425 14.00 -13.75 23.62
N LYS A 426 13.62 -12.70 22.87
CA LYS A 426 13.75 -12.59 21.41
C LYS A 426 15.09 -13.09 20.85
N SER A 427 16.22 -12.57 21.34
CA SER A 427 17.55 -12.92 20.80
C SER A 427 17.95 -14.38 21.07
N ILE A 428 17.69 -14.88 22.28
CA ILE A 428 18.04 -16.25 22.68
C ILE A 428 17.09 -17.26 22.07
N ALA A 429 15.78 -16.98 22.04
CA ALA A 429 14.77 -17.87 21.49
C ALA A 429 14.95 -18.06 19.98
N LEU A 430 15.26 -17.00 19.22
CA LEU A 430 15.58 -17.14 17.79
C LEU A 430 16.85 -17.98 17.58
N ALA A 431 17.92 -17.72 18.34
CA ALA A 431 19.15 -18.53 18.26
C ALA A 431 18.94 -19.99 18.69
N ASP A 432 18.08 -20.25 19.68
CA ASP A 432 17.68 -21.60 20.07
C ASP A 432 16.91 -22.33 18.96
N PHE A 433 15.99 -21.62 18.28
CA PHE A 433 15.23 -22.19 17.18
C PHE A 433 16.12 -22.47 15.96
N GLU A 434 17.00 -21.54 15.58
CA GLU A 434 18.02 -21.75 14.53
C GLU A 434 18.94 -22.93 14.84
N TYR A 435 19.35 -23.08 16.10
CA TYR A 435 20.09 -24.23 16.57
C TYR A 435 19.28 -25.53 16.40
N CYS A 436 17.98 -25.53 16.75
CA CYS A 436 17.11 -26.68 16.55
C CYS A 436 16.99 -27.06 15.07
N VAL A 437 16.83 -26.08 14.17
CA VAL A 437 16.80 -26.32 12.72
C VAL A 437 18.11 -26.93 12.23
N GLU A 438 19.24 -26.30 12.58
CA GLU A 438 20.57 -26.73 12.17
C GLU A 438 20.96 -28.14 12.65
N ASN A 439 20.46 -28.58 13.82
CA ASN A 439 20.90 -29.82 14.45
C ASN A 439 19.88 -30.96 14.41
N HIS A 440 18.59 -30.67 14.25
CA HIS A 440 17.53 -31.66 14.50
C HIS A 440 16.46 -31.75 13.40
N LEU A 441 16.32 -30.76 12.50
CA LEU A 441 15.25 -30.75 11.50
C LEU A 441 15.29 -31.97 10.57
N ASP A 442 16.43 -32.25 9.92
CA ASP A 442 16.53 -33.37 8.97
C ASP A 442 16.23 -34.74 9.63
N THR A 443 16.66 -34.91 10.88
CA THR A 443 16.40 -36.15 11.64
C THR A 443 14.91 -36.27 11.97
N TRP A 444 14.27 -35.18 12.39
CA TRP A 444 12.85 -35.15 12.69
C TRP A 444 11.98 -35.38 11.45
N ILE A 445 12.33 -34.76 10.31
CA ILE A 445 11.62 -34.95 9.02
C ILE A 445 11.72 -36.41 8.55
N SER A 446 12.91 -37.02 8.67
CA SER A 446 13.09 -38.43 8.29
C SER A 446 12.19 -39.39 9.07
N GLN A 447 11.74 -39.02 10.27
CA GLN A 447 10.85 -39.81 11.14
C GLN A 447 9.36 -39.49 10.95
N THR A 448 9.04 -38.32 10.40
CA THR A 448 7.66 -37.78 10.34
C THR A 448 7.16 -37.54 8.91
N LEU A 449 7.96 -37.86 7.89
CA LEU A 449 7.74 -37.54 6.47
C LEU A 449 6.31 -37.82 5.96
N HIS A 450 5.71 -38.95 6.36
CA HIS A 450 4.38 -39.39 5.91
C HIS A 450 3.25 -39.12 6.91
N GLN A 451 3.51 -38.41 8.02
CA GLN A 451 2.46 -38.04 8.96
C GLN A 451 1.68 -36.83 8.40
N SER A 452 0.36 -36.84 8.56
CA SER A 452 -0.52 -35.79 8.02
C SER A 452 -0.29 -34.41 8.64
N THR A 453 0.17 -34.35 9.90
CA THR A 453 0.41 -33.10 10.64
C THR A 453 1.76 -32.46 10.35
N THR A 454 2.69 -33.15 9.68
CA THR A 454 4.07 -32.67 9.49
C THR A 454 4.13 -31.38 8.71
N SER A 455 3.36 -31.26 7.62
CA SER A 455 3.34 -30.04 6.80
C SER A 455 2.84 -28.81 7.58
N GLU A 456 1.84 -29.00 8.44
CA GLU A 456 1.28 -27.96 9.30
C GLU A 456 2.32 -27.50 10.34
N ILE A 457 2.99 -28.43 11.01
CA ILE A 457 4.04 -28.12 12.00
C ILE A 457 5.19 -27.33 11.36
N VAL A 458 5.66 -27.77 10.19
CA VAL A 458 6.75 -27.07 9.47
C VAL A 458 6.29 -25.68 8.99
N SER A 459 5.05 -25.58 8.49
CA SER A 459 4.44 -24.31 8.08
C SER A 459 4.37 -23.31 9.24
N VAL A 460 3.88 -23.73 10.42
CA VAL A 460 3.85 -22.91 11.64
C VAL A 460 5.26 -22.47 12.04
N CYS A 461 6.22 -23.40 12.05
CA CYS A 461 7.62 -23.10 12.35
C CYS A 461 8.21 -22.06 11.40
N LEU A 462 7.93 -22.18 10.10
CA LEU A 462 8.39 -21.27 9.06
C LEU A 462 7.82 -19.87 9.25
N PHE A 463 6.50 -19.73 9.34
CA PHE A 463 5.86 -18.41 9.39
C PHE A 463 6.10 -17.68 10.72
N GLU A 464 6.09 -18.38 11.86
CA GLU A 464 6.36 -17.77 13.17
C GLU A 464 7.83 -17.33 13.30
N TYR A 465 8.77 -18.15 12.81
CA TYR A 465 10.19 -17.76 12.80
C TYR A 465 10.43 -16.60 11.85
N MET A 466 9.92 -16.67 10.62
CA MET A 466 10.10 -15.63 9.60
C MET A 466 9.60 -14.27 10.11
N ALA A 467 8.37 -14.20 10.64
CA ALA A 467 7.82 -12.96 11.19
C ALA A 467 8.65 -12.40 12.36
N ALA A 468 9.13 -13.27 13.27
CA ALA A 468 9.93 -12.84 14.41
C ALA A 468 11.36 -12.42 14.02
N ALA A 469 11.99 -13.15 13.10
CA ALA A 469 13.35 -12.95 12.64
C ALA A 469 13.50 -11.72 11.73
N GLU A 470 12.58 -11.50 10.79
CA GLU A 470 12.59 -10.29 9.93
C GLU A 470 12.57 -9.02 10.80
N ALA A 471 11.67 -8.97 11.77
CA ALA A 471 11.57 -7.86 12.72
C ALA A 471 12.74 -7.78 13.72
N ALA A 472 13.53 -8.85 13.88
CA ALA A 472 14.69 -8.89 14.77
C ALA A 472 15.98 -8.46 14.08
N TYR A 473 16.14 -8.86 12.83
CA TYR A 473 17.41 -8.85 12.12
C TYR A 473 17.51 -7.77 11.06
N LEU A 474 16.41 -7.02 10.84
CA LEU A 474 16.35 -5.89 9.93
C LEU A 474 17.61 -5.03 10.02
N SER A 475 18.24 -4.78 8.87
CA SER A 475 19.46 -3.98 8.72
C SER A 475 20.75 -4.62 9.28
N ASN A 476 20.73 -5.91 9.63
CA ASN A 476 21.93 -6.69 9.96
C ASN A 476 22.11 -7.84 8.98
N ALA A 477 22.91 -7.62 7.95
CA ALA A 477 23.10 -8.57 6.86
C ALA A 477 23.64 -9.95 7.28
N GLU A 478 24.39 -10.04 8.40
CA GLU A 478 24.87 -11.32 8.90
C GLU A 478 23.74 -12.14 9.54
N ASP A 479 22.87 -11.49 10.30
CA ASP A 479 21.72 -12.14 10.92
C ASP A 479 20.63 -12.46 9.90
N GLU A 480 20.37 -11.55 8.95
CA GLU A 480 19.47 -11.79 7.81
C GLU A 480 19.95 -12.98 6.98
N SER A 481 21.27 -13.16 6.83
CA SER A 481 21.81 -14.32 6.11
C SER A 481 21.51 -15.65 6.81
N ILE A 482 21.58 -15.69 8.14
CA ILE A 482 21.22 -16.89 8.93
C ILE A 482 19.72 -17.15 8.89
N MET A 483 18.91 -16.09 8.92
CA MET A 483 17.46 -16.18 8.78
C MET A 483 17.07 -16.77 7.42
N LEU A 484 17.61 -16.23 6.33
CA LEU A 484 17.35 -16.75 4.98
C LEU A 484 17.75 -18.21 4.86
N LEU A 485 18.94 -18.59 5.35
CA LEU A 485 19.38 -19.99 5.35
C LEU A 485 18.40 -20.90 6.13
N THR A 486 17.92 -20.44 7.28
CA THR A 486 17.00 -21.20 8.15
C THR A 486 15.60 -21.31 7.55
N ILE A 487 15.12 -20.24 6.91
CA ILE A 487 13.85 -20.25 6.16
C ILE A 487 13.93 -21.24 5.00
N ILE A 488 15.03 -21.26 4.24
CA ILE A 488 15.18 -22.23 3.15
C ILE A 488 15.33 -23.66 3.66
N ASP A 489 15.98 -23.91 4.80
CA ASP A 489 15.99 -25.25 5.41
C ASP A 489 14.57 -25.74 5.76
N LEU A 490 13.74 -24.86 6.35
CA LEU A 490 12.33 -25.18 6.65
C LEU A 490 11.52 -25.38 5.37
N TRP A 491 11.79 -24.61 4.33
CA TRP A 491 11.17 -24.81 3.02
C TRP A 491 11.60 -26.14 2.38
N VAL A 492 12.89 -26.52 2.44
CA VAL A 492 13.38 -27.82 1.94
C VAL A 492 12.72 -28.97 2.70
N ALA A 493 12.55 -28.83 4.03
CA ALA A 493 11.80 -29.79 4.82
C ALA A 493 10.34 -29.91 4.36
N LEU A 494 9.69 -28.79 4.05
CA LEU A 494 8.32 -28.76 3.52
C LEU A 494 8.23 -29.35 2.10
N ASP A 495 9.19 -29.07 1.20
CA ASP A 495 9.28 -29.67 -0.15
C ASP A 495 9.46 -31.18 -0.07
N LYS A 496 10.35 -31.68 0.80
CA LYS A 496 10.53 -33.12 1.06
C LYS A 496 9.21 -33.78 1.47
N VAL A 497 8.46 -33.16 2.40
CA VAL A 497 7.14 -33.66 2.84
C VAL A 497 6.13 -33.63 1.70
N ALA A 498 6.04 -32.52 0.97
CA ALA A 498 5.10 -32.34 -0.12
C ALA A 498 5.35 -33.34 -1.26
N VAL A 499 6.60 -33.53 -1.68
CA VAL A 499 6.99 -34.52 -2.70
C VAL A 499 6.74 -35.95 -2.21
N ALA A 500 7.00 -36.26 -0.93
CA ALA A 500 6.79 -37.61 -0.39
C ALA A 500 5.31 -37.99 -0.26
N GLN A 501 4.44 -37.03 0.09
CA GLN A 501 3.00 -37.26 0.25
C GLN A 501 2.23 -37.08 -1.07
N TYR A 502 2.71 -36.22 -1.96
CA TYR A 502 2.14 -35.94 -3.28
C TYR A 502 3.21 -36.00 -4.37
N PRO A 503 3.59 -37.21 -4.84
CA PRO A 503 4.70 -37.41 -5.78
C PRO A 503 4.58 -36.65 -7.10
N LEU A 504 3.36 -36.26 -7.52
CA LEU A 504 3.14 -35.44 -8.71
C LEU A 504 3.92 -34.11 -8.65
N LEU A 505 4.15 -33.55 -7.46
CA LEU A 505 4.88 -32.28 -7.30
C LEU A 505 6.34 -32.40 -7.78
N HIS A 506 6.93 -33.59 -7.73
CA HIS A 506 8.28 -33.85 -8.20
C HIS A 506 8.48 -33.48 -9.68
N ASP A 507 7.42 -33.59 -10.49
CA ASP A 507 7.46 -33.32 -11.93
C ASP A 507 7.53 -31.83 -12.29
N TYR A 508 7.37 -30.93 -11.31
CA TYR A 508 7.30 -29.47 -11.48
C TYR A 508 8.47 -28.75 -10.79
N SER A 509 8.73 -27.52 -11.25
CA SER A 509 9.74 -26.61 -10.72
C SER A 509 9.61 -26.42 -9.20
N PRO A 510 10.72 -26.47 -8.43
CA PRO A 510 10.75 -26.04 -7.03
C PRO A 510 10.69 -24.51 -6.85
N GLU A 511 10.73 -23.74 -7.95
CA GLU A 511 10.71 -22.26 -8.05
C GLU A 511 11.88 -21.50 -7.40
N ILE A 512 12.51 -22.05 -6.37
CA ILE A 512 13.69 -21.45 -5.75
C ILE A 512 14.88 -21.50 -6.73
N PRO A 513 15.49 -20.35 -7.09
CA PRO A 513 16.68 -20.33 -7.92
C PRO A 513 17.87 -20.99 -7.22
N ALA A 514 18.68 -21.74 -7.98
CA ALA A 514 19.82 -22.48 -7.43
C ALA A 514 20.96 -21.56 -6.93
N ASP A 515 20.99 -20.32 -7.41
CA ASP A 515 21.96 -19.25 -7.10
C ASP A 515 21.43 -18.24 -6.07
N LEU A 516 20.18 -18.39 -5.60
CA LEU A 516 19.54 -17.45 -4.68
C LEU A 516 20.40 -17.16 -3.43
N LEU A 517 21.09 -18.17 -2.92
CA LEU A 517 21.82 -18.11 -1.64
C LEU A 517 23.30 -17.71 -1.75
N GLU A 518 23.81 -17.41 -2.95
CA GLU A 518 25.20 -16.98 -3.14
C GLU A 518 25.60 -15.70 -2.35
N PRO A 519 24.70 -14.73 -2.12
CA PRO A 519 25.02 -13.51 -1.36
C PRO A 519 25.18 -13.71 0.15
N LEU A 520 24.76 -14.85 0.70
CA LEU A 520 24.72 -15.06 2.15
C LEU A 520 26.08 -14.86 2.82
N LEU A 521 26.08 -14.26 4.01
CA LEU A 521 27.24 -14.05 4.87
C LEU A 521 27.33 -15.15 5.95
N LEU A 522 28.12 -16.20 5.70
CA LEU A 522 28.21 -17.36 6.59
C LEU A 522 29.62 -17.52 7.18
N ARG A 523 29.68 -17.60 8.52
CA ARG A 523 30.94 -17.62 9.29
C ARG A 523 31.30 -18.97 9.91
N ARG A 524 30.43 -19.97 9.83
CA ARG A 524 30.63 -21.28 10.46
C ARG A 524 30.60 -22.41 9.43
N SER A 525 31.41 -23.44 9.64
CA SER A 525 31.51 -24.61 8.76
C SER A 525 30.15 -25.28 8.54
N LYS A 526 29.38 -25.44 9.62
CA LYS A 526 28.08 -26.12 9.58
C LYS A 526 27.06 -25.38 8.74
N SER A 527 27.01 -24.05 8.83
CA SER A 527 26.13 -23.23 7.99
C SER A 527 26.53 -23.28 6.52
N LEU A 528 27.83 -23.29 6.21
CA LEU A 528 28.31 -23.48 4.82
C LEU A 528 27.90 -24.85 4.27
N ASN A 529 28.05 -25.92 5.05
CA ASN A 529 27.65 -27.27 4.65
C ASN A 529 26.14 -27.40 4.44
N ARG A 530 25.33 -26.71 5.26
CA ARG A 530 23.87 -26.60 5.08
C ARG A 530 23.55 -25.96 3.74
N LEU A 531 24.16 -24.82 3.42
CA LEU A 531 23.96 -24.14 2.15
C LEU A 531 24.32 -25.03 0.95
N VAL A 532 25.45 -25.74 1.00
CA VAL A 532 25.84 -26.70 -0.04
C VAL A 532 24.79 -27.81 -0.19
N THR A 533 24.30 -28.36 0.92
CA THR A 533 23.27 -29.41 0.92
C THR A 533 21.95 -28.91 0.32
N ILE A 534 21.51 -27.70 0.69
CA ILE A 534 20.33 -27.03 0.13
C ILE A 534 20.51 -26.82 -1.38
N THR A 535 21.65 -26.26 -1.79
CA THR A 535 21.95 -25.97 -3.20
C THR A 535 21.91 -27.26 -4.04
N GLN A 536 22.48 -28.35 -3.52
CA GLN A 536 22.42 -29.66 -4.16
C GLN A 536 20.98 -30.18 -4.24
N TYR A 537 20.19 -30.04 -3.17
CA TYR A 537 18.79 -30.44 -3.18
C TYR A 537 17.99 -29.70 -4.25
N VAL A 538 18.10 -28.37 -4.30
CA VAL A 538 17.41 -27.50 -5.28
C VAL A 538 17.84 -27.84 -6.71
N ARG A 539 19.14 -28.00 -6.97
CA ARG A 539 19.67 -28.44 -8.28
C ARG A 539 19.11 -29.79 -8.70
N ASN A 540 19.10 -30.76 -7.79
CA ASN A 540 18.55 -32.09 -8.06
C ASN A 540 17.04 -32.04 -8.34
N ARG A 541 16.30 -31.18 -7.63
CA ARG A 541 14.86 -30.96 -7.88
C ARG A 541 14.63 -30.40 -9.27
N HIS A 542 15.33 -29.32 -9.65
CA HIS A 542 15.29 -28.73 -10.99
C HIS A 542 15.69 -29.73 -12.09
N SER A 543 16.74 -30.52 -11.89
CA SER A 543 17.18 -31.50 -12.90
C SER A 543 16.19 -32.65 -13.11
N SER A 544 15.36 -32.93 -12.11
CA SER A 544 14.44 -34.06 -12.10
C SER A 544 13.01 -33.70 -12.54
N THR A 545 12.73 -32.42 -12.82
CA THR A 545 11.41 -31.98 -13.29
C THR A 545 11.12 -32.53 -14.68
N ARG A 546 9.89 -33.02 -14.90
CA ARG A 546 9.41 -33.44 -16.21
C ARG A 546 8.97 -32.23 -17.05
N TRP A 547 8.32 -31.26 -16.42
CA TRP A 547 7.80 -30.06 -17.06
C TRP A 547 8.69 -28.85 -16.74
N LYS A 548 9.68 -28.59 -17.59
CA LYS A 548 10.69 -27.54 -17.35
C LYS A 548 10.13 -26.12 -17.43
N ASP A 549 9.07 -25.93 -18.19
CA ASP A 549 8.48 -24.61 -18.46
C ASP A 549 7.13 -24.40 -17.75
N LEU A 550 6.73 -25.32 -16.84
CA LEU A 550 5.45 -25.23 -16.12
C LEU A 550 5.65 -25.07 -14.61
N SER A 551 4.84 -24.18 -14.04
CA SER A 551 4.83 -23.83 -12.62
C SER A 551 3.47 -24.14 -11.99
N LEU A 552 3.44 -24.29 -10.66
CA LEU A 552 2.20 -24.24 -9.88
C LEU A 552 1.58 -22.83 -9.84
N PHE A 553 2.29 -21.83 -10.35
CA PHE A 553 1.90 -20.42 -10.40
C PHE A 553 1.67 -19.91 -11.84
N ASP A 554 1.50 -20.81 -12.82
CA ASP A 554 1.19 -20.42 -14.19
C ASP A 554 -0.16 -19.69 -14.30
N GLU A 555 -0.20 -18.66 -15.15
CA GLU A 555 -1.39 -17.81 -15.35
C GLU A 555 -2.57 -18.58 -15.97
N THR A 556 -2.28 -19.52 -16.87
CA THR A 556 -3.30 -20.21 -17.66
C THR A 556 -3.36 -21.70 -17.33
N ALA A 557 -4.58 -22.21 -17.13
CA ALA A 557 -4.80 -23.64 -17.04
C ALA A 557 -4.48 -24.32 -18.38
N SER A 558 -3.60 -25.32 -18.35
CA SER A 558 -3.25 -26.15 -19.50
C SER A 558 -3.35 -27.63 -19.12
N TYR A 559 -3.35 -28.51 -20.12
CA TYR A 559 -3.38 -29.97 -19.89
C TYR A 559 -2.22 -30.46 -19.01
N GLY A 560 -1.08 -29.77 -19.04
CA GLY A 560 0.12 -30.10 -18.27
C GLY A 560 0.20 -29.40 -16.91
N SER A 561 -0.74 -28.51 -16.56
CA SER A 561 -0.71 -27.79 -15.29
C SER A 561 -0.96 -28.74 -14.11
N PHE A 562 -0.30 -28.48 -12.97
CA PHE A 562 -0.39 -29.32 -11.77
C PHE A 562 -1.82 -29.61 -11.34
N ALA A 563 -2.66 -28.56 -11.25
CA ALA A 563 -4.05 -28.67 -10.83
C ALA A 563 -4.86 -29.63 -11.73
N VAL A 564 -4.62 -29.60 -13.04
CA VAL A 564 -5.29 -30.43 -14.05
C VAL A 564 -4.81 -31.88 -13.95
N CYS A 565 -3.50 -32.09 -13.89
CA CYS A 565 -2.91 -33.43 -13.72
C CYS A 565 -3.36 -34.09 -12.40
N TYR A 566 -3.42 -33.31 -11.31
CA TYR A 566 -3.89 -33.81 -10.02
C TYR A 566 -5.38 -34.19 -10.08
N PHE A 567 -6.21 -33.32 -10.66
CA PHE A 567 -7.64 -33.61 -10.89
C PHE A 567 -7.84 -34.92 -11.66
N ASP A 568 -7.10 -35.12 -12.75
CA ASP A 568 -7.23 -36.31 -13.60
C ASP A 568 -6.84 -37.61 -12.88
N SER A 569 -5.99 -37.51 -11.84
CA SER A 569 -5.62 -38.63 -10.99
C SER A 569 -6.52 -38.82 -9.75
N SER A 570 -7.36 -37.84 -9.42
CA SER A 570 -8.17 -37.84 -8.18
C SER A 570 -9.64 -38.15 -8.45
N THR A 571 -10.07 -39.33 -8.00
CA THR A 571 -11.48 -39.75 -8.08
C THR A 571 -12.39 -38.85 -7.24
N GLU A 572 -11.89 -38.34 -6.12
CA GLU A 572 -12.63 -37.43 -5.24
C GLU A 572 -12.95 -36.10 -5.92
N LEU A 573 -11.97 -35.48 -6.61
CA LEU A 573 -12.19 -34.23 -7.34
C LEU A 573 -13.10 -34.44 -8.56
N GLN A 574 -12.99 -35.59 -9.23
CA GLN A 574 -13.90 -35.95 -10.33
C GLN A 574 -15.34 -36.09 -9.85
N GLN A 575 -15.56 -36.74 -8.70
CA GLN A 575 -16.88 -36.83 -8.06
C GLN A 575 -17.40 -35.46 -7.62
N LEU A 576 -16.53 -34.59 -7.10
CA LEU A 576 -16.89 -33.22 -6.74
C LEU A 576 -17.35 -32.42 -7.97
N LYS A 577 -16.61 -32.49 -9.09
CA LYS A 577 -17.00 -31.85 -10.35
C LYS A 577 -18.36 -32.36 -10.83
N GLN A 578 -18.55 -33.69 -10.85
CA GLN A 578 -19.83 -34.29 -11.24
C GLN A 578 -20.98 -33.81 -10.34
N GLY A 579 -20.79 -33.76 -9.03
CA GLY A 579 -21.80 -33.27 -8.09
C GLY A 579 -22.12 -31.77 -8.24
N ILE A 580 -21.16 -30.96 -8.72
CA ILE A 580 -21.39 -29.56 -9.09
C ILE A 580 -22.25 -29.49 -10.37
N GLU A 581 -21.90 -30.27 -11.40
CA GLU A 581 -22.59 -30.29 -12.69
C GLU A 581 -24.02 -30.86 -12.60
N ASP A 582 -24.24 -31.89 -11.79
CA ASP A 582 -25.56 -32.47 -11.52
C ASP A 582 -26.45 -31.45 -10.80
N GLY A 583 -25.90 -30.77 -9.78
CA GLY A 583 -26.58 -29.71 -9.06
C GLY A 583 -26.92 -28.51 -9.96
N ALA A 584 -26.01 -28.11 -10.85
CA ALA A 584 -26.25 -27.06 -11.83
C ALA A 584 -27.35 -27.43 -12.83
N SER A 585 -27.35 -28.68 -13.30
CA SER A 585 -28.36 -29.20 -14.23
C SER A 585 -29.75 -29.20 -13.61
N LEU A 586 -29.88 -29.60 -12.34
CA LEU A 586 -31.13 -29.54 -11.60
C LEU A 586 -31.64 -28.09 -11.45
N GLN A 587 -30.77 -27.18 -11.00
CA GLN A 587 -31.10 -25.77 -10.84
C GLN A 587 -31.52 -25.12 -12.17
N ARG A 588 -30.88 -25.49 -13.28
CA ARG A 588 -31.25 -25.03 -14.61
C ARG A 588 -32.66 -25.51 -14.99
N ALA A 589 -32.99 -26.77 -14.73
CA ALA A 589 -34.32 -27.32 -15.00
C ALA A 589 -35.42 -26.65 -14.16
N GLU A 590 -35.16 -26.43 -12.87
CA GLU A 590 -36.04 -25.68 -11.97
C GLU A 590 -36.24 -24.25 -12.49
N LYS A 591 -35.16 -23.60 -12.94
CA LYS A 591 -35.22 -22.24 -13.45
C LYS A 591 -35.96 -22.11 -14.78
N ALA A 592 -35.82 -23.10 -15.67
CA ALA A 592 -36.59 -23.15 -16.90
C ALA A 592 -38.10 -23.27 -16.63
N LYS A 593 -38.49 -24.05 -15.60
CA LYS A 593 -39.88 -24.14 -15.15
C LYS A 593 -40.39 -22.81 -14.57
N GLU A 594 -39.61 -22.17 -13.71
CA GLU A 594 -39.94 -20.84 -13.16
C GLU A 594 -40.14 -19.80 -14.28
N LEU A 595 -39.28 -19.82 -15.31
CA LEU A 595 -39.41 -18.94 -16.48
C LEU A 595 -40.70 -19.20 -17.25
N GLN A 596 -41.06 -20.47 -17.46
CA GLN A 596 -42.29 -20.82 -18.16
C GLN A 596 -43.51 -20.29 -17.39
N GLU A 597 -43.57 -20.52 -16.08
CA GLU A 597 -44.65 -20.03 -15.22
C GLU A 597 -44.74 -18.49 -15.22
N ALA A 598 -43.60 -17.80 -15.18
CA ALA A 598 -43.54 -16.34 -15.24
C ALA A 598 -43.99 -15.76 -16.60
N ASN A 599 -43.58 -16.39 -17.71
CA ASN A 599 -44.01 -16.01 -19.06
C ASN A 599 -45.53 -16.21 -19.23
N ASP A 600 -46.07 -17.36 -18.79
CA ASP A 600 -47.50 -17.66 -18.87
C ASP A 600 -48.32 -16.65 -18.04
N HIS A 601 -47.83 -16.30 -16.85
CA HIS A 601 -48.46 -15.28 -16.01
C HIS A 601 -48.44 -13.89 -16.66
N TYR A 602 -47.33 -13.49 -17.29
CA TYR A 602 -47.24 -12.24 -18.05
C TYR A 602 -48.27 -12.18 -19.18
N HIS A 603 -48.40 -13.26 -19.95
CA HIS A 603 -49.36 -13.32 -21.05
C HIS A 603 -50.80 -13.22 -20.54
N THR A 604 -51.11 -13.89 -19.43
CA THR A 604 -52.42 -13.79 -18.75
C THR A 604 -52.73 -12.35 -18.33
N LEU A 605 -51.83 -11.69 -17.61
CA LEU A 605 -52.02 -10.29 -17.16
C LEU A 605 -52.16 -9.32 -18.33
N LYS A 606 -51.42 -9.53 -19.42
CA LYS A 606 -51.50 -8.71 -20.63
C LYS A 606 -52.85 -8.88 -21.34
N GLU A 607 -53.36 -10.10 -21.41
CA GLU A 607 -54.69 -10.38 -21.98
C GLU A 607 -55.82 -9.79 -21.13
N GLU A 608 -55.73 -9.90 -19.79
CA GLU A 608 -56.69 -9.28 -18.87
C GLU A 608 -56.68 -7.74 -18.99
N ALA A 609 -55.51 -7.11 -19.08
CA ALA A 609 -55.38 -5.67 -19.27
C ALA A 609 -55.98 -5.19 -20.60
N ALA A 610 -55.87 -6.00 -21.67
CA ALA A 610 -56.43 -5.69 -22.98
C ALA A 610 -57.97 -5.64 -23.00
N GLN A 611 -58.63 -6.34 -22.07
CA GLN A 611 -60.09 -6.38 -21.94
C GLN A 611 -60.67 -5.20 -21.14
N LEU A 612 -59.82 -4.36 -20.55
CA LEU A 612 -60.22 -3.22 -19.73
C LEU A 612 -60.02 -1.89 -20.48
N ASN A 613 -60.78 -0.87 -20.07
CA ASN A 613 -60.59 0.52 -20.48
C ASN A 613 -59.93 1.31 -19.35
N HIS A 614 -59.22 2.39 -19.69
CA HIS A 614 -58.72 3.30 -18.66
C HIS A 614 -59.88 4.06 -18.00
N GLU A 615 -59.76 4.23 -16.68
CA GLU A 615 -60.75 4.93 -15.87
C GLU A 615 -60.31 6.38 -15.68
N TYR A 616 -61.25 7.32 -15.84
CA TYR A 616 -61.00 8.75 -15.68
C TYR A 616 -61.97 9.32 -14.66
N VAL A 617 -61.46 10.17 -13.77
CA VAL A 617 -62.21 10.85 -12.71
C VAL A 617 -62.13 12.37 -12.89
N MET A 618 -63.21 13.07 -12.56
CA MET A 618 -63.23 14.53 -12.58
C MET A 618 -62.57 15.08 -11.31
N ARG A 619 -61.42 15.75 -11.47
CA ARG A 619 -60.79 16.47 -10.35
C ARG A 619 -60.65 17.95 -10.63
N TRP A 620 -60.71 18.72 -9.56
CA TRP A 620 -60.48 20.15 -9.57
C TRP A 620 -59.01 20.45 -9.85
N ARG A 621 -58.73 21.11 -10.97
CA ARG A 621 -57.37 21.50 -11.38
C ARG A 621 -57.12 22.95 -10.94
N HIS A 622 -56.51 23.14 -9.76
CA HIS A 622 -56.30 24.46 -9.12
C HIS A 622 -55.67 25.55 -10.02
N TRP A 623 -54.74 25.18 -10.89
CA TRP A 623 -54.09 26.05 -11.88
C TRP A 623 -54.95 26.50 -13.08
N GLN A 624 -56.05 25.82 -13.38
CA GLN A 624 -56.95 26.12 -14.52
C GLN A 624 -58.32 26.65 -14.07
N GLY A 625 -58.65 26.55 -12.78
CA GLY A 625 -59.92 27.05 -12.23
C GLY A 625 -61.16 26.28 -12.70
N CYS A 626 -60.99 25.05 -13.21
CA CYS A 626 -62.07 24.20 -13.69
C CYS A 626 -61.89 22.74 -13.26
N TYR A 627 -62.97 21.95 -13.36
CA TYR A 627 -62.88 20.50 -13.33
C TYR A 627 -62.37 19.99 -14.68
N GLY A 628 -61.45 19.02 -14.66
CA GLY A 628 -61.00 18.31 -15.85
C GLY A 628 -60.92 16.81 -15.59
N GLU A 629 -61.13 16.00 -16.62
CA GLU A 629 -60.89 14.56 -16.56
C GLU A 629 -59.39 14.34 -16.27
N VAL A 630 -59.10 13.58 -15.24
CA VAL A 630 -57.78 13.05 -14.93
C VAL A 630 -57.91 11.56 -14.77
N HIS A 631 -56.93 10.84 -15.30
CA HIS A 631 -56.84 9.40 -15.16
C HIS A 631 -56.90 8.99 -13.68
N ASP A 632 -57.70 7.97 -13.36
CA ASP A 632 -57.83 7.49 -11.99
C ASP A 632 -56.53 6.80 -11.56
N TYR A 633 -55.96 7.27 -10.44
CA TYR A 633 -54.78 6.67 -9.81
C TYR A 633 -54.99 5.20 -9.41
N ASN A 634 -56.24 4.76 -9.27
CA ASN A 634 -56.61 3.37 -8.98
C ASN A 634 -57.02 2.55 -10.21
N CYS A 635 -56.80 3.06 -11.44
CA CYS A 635 -57.22 2.38 -12.66
C CYS A 635 -56.68 0.94 -12.71
N GLN A 636 -57.60 -0.02 -12.77
CA GLN A 636 -57.27 -1.46 -12.75
C GLN A 636 -56.39 -1.86 -13.95
N LYS A 637 -56.65 -1.30 -15.14
CA LYS A 637 -55.83 -1.53 -16.33
C LYS A 637 -54.37 -1.09 -16.13
N CYS A 638 -54.15 0.13 -15.60
CA CYS A 638 -52.79 0.61 -15.34
C CYS A 638 -52.08 -0.17 -14.24
N ARG A 639 -52.82 -0.72 -13.27
CA ARG A 639 -52.24 -1.63 -12.27
C ARG A 639 -51.71 -2.90 -12.94
N LEU A 640 -52.51 -3.55 -13.79
CA LEU A 640 -52.10 -4.77 -14.50
C LEU A 640 -50.97 -4.50 -15.50
N GLU A 641 -51.02 -3.38 -16.23
CA GLU A 641 -49.95 -2.95 -17.14
C GLU A 641 -48.65 -2.70 -16.41
N LYS A 642 -48.70 -1.98 -15.28
CA LYS A 642 -47.53 -1.76 -14.44
C LYS A 642 -46.98 -3.08 -13.87
N GLU A 643 -47.87 -3.98 -13.46
CA GLU A 643 -47.52 -5.29 -12.93
C GLU A 643 -46.75 -6.11 -13.98
N TYR A 644 -47.34 -6.39 -15.15
CA TYR A 644 -46.66 -7.20 -16.17
C TYR A 644 -45.43 -6.49 -16.77
N MET A 645 -45.43 -5.16 -16.92
CA MET A 645 -44.26 -4.42 -17.44
C MET A 645 -43.08 -4.39 -16.45
N SER A 646 -43.35 -4.61 -15.17
CA SER A 646 -42.33 -4.65 -14.11
C SER A 646 -41.82 -6.06 -13.79
N MET A 647 -42.41 -7.11 -14.36
CA MET A 647 -42.01 -8.49 -14.12
C MET A 647 -40.59 -8.76 -14.62
N THR A 648 -39.77 -9.32 -13.74
CA THR A 648 -38.40 -9.76 -14.01
C THR A 648 -38.16 -11.14 -13.42
N ILE A 649 -37.15 -11.84 -13.92
CA ILE A 649 -36.72 -13.14 -13.40
C ILE A 649 -35.21 -13.11 -13.16
N CYS A 650 -34.73 -13.63 -12.03
CA CYS A 650 -33.29 -13.71 -11.78
C CYS A 650 -32.62 -14.68 -12.77
N VAL A 651 -31.38 -14.43 -13.22
CA VAL A 651 -30.65 -15.39 -14.05
C VAL A 651 -30.11 -16.57 -13.22
N HIS A 652 -29.98 -17.72 -13.87
CA HIS A 652 -29.15 -18.84 -13.43
C HIS A 652 -27.85 -18.80 -14.22
N GLU A 653 -26.70 -18.77 -13.53
CA GLU A 653 -25.37 -18.84 -14.13
C GLU A 653 -24.74 -20.19 -13.83
N HIS A 654 -24.24 -20.89 -14.86
CA HIS A 654 -23.54 -22.16 -14.67
C HIS A 654 -22.32 -21.97 -13.75
N PRO A 655 -22.10 -22.81 -12.72
CA PRO A 655 -21.09 -22.57 -11.69
C PRO A 655 -19.65 -22.74 -12.20
N LEU A 656 -19.40 -23.64 -13.15
CA LEU A 656 -18.07 -23.89 -13.71
C LEU A 656 -17.89 -23.23 -15.09
N PRO A 657 -16.66 -22.77 -15.44
CA PRO A 657 -16.30 -22.31 -16.78
C PRO A 657 -16.54 -23.38 -17.86
N ASP A 658 -16.77 -22.94 -19.10
CA ASP A 658 -16.90 -23.83 -20.27
C ASP A 658 -15.57 -24.49 -20.67
N ASP A 659 -14.44 -23.83 -20.36
CA ASP A 659 -13.11 -24.35 -20.60
C ASP A 659 -12.82 -25.52 -19.65
N THR A 660 -12.45 -26.67 -20.21
CA THR A 660 -12.39 -27.93 -19.45
C THR A 660 -11.24 -27.91 -18.45
N GLU A 661 -10.07 -27.44 -18.87
CA GLU A 661 -8.86 -27.32 -18.08
C GLU A 661 -9.06 -26.31 -16.93
N MET A 662 -9.65 -25.15 -17.21
CA MET A 662 -9.98 -24.16 -16.19
C MET A 662 -11.04 -24.69 -15.22
N ALA A 663 -12.05 -25.42 -15.68
CA ALA A 663 -13.03 -26.05 -14.79
C ALA A 663 -12.38 -27.06 -13.84
N LYS A 664 -11.43 -27.87 -14.33
CA LYS A 664 -10.64 -28.78 -13.47
C LYS A 664 -9.79 -28.00 -12.45
N MET A 665 -9.14 -26.92 -12.87
CA MET A 665 -8.37 -26.04 -11.98
C MET A 665 -9.25 -25.41 -10.89
N VAL A 666 -10.43 -24.90 -11.23
CA VAL A 666 -11.39 -24.36 -10.25
C VAL A 666 -11.76 -25.42 -9.22
N VAL A 667 -12.05 -26.67 -9.65
CA VAL A 667 -12.39 -27.76 -8.73
C VAL A 667 -11.20 -28.17 -7.85
N PHE A 668 -9.98 -28.16 -8.39
CA PHE A 668 -8.77 -28.34 -7.61
C PHE A 668 -8.63 -27.25 -6.53
N GLU A 669 -8.82 -25.99 -6.87
CA GLU A 669 -8.68 -24.87 -5.92
C GLU A 669 -9.76 -24.88 -4.83
N LEU A 670 -10.98 -25.36 -5.14
CA LEU A 670 -12.04 -25.54 -4.14
C LEU A 670 -11.65 -26.55 -3.04
N LYS A 671 -10.80 -27.53 -3.37
CA LYS A 671 -10.39 -28.60 -2.46
C LYS A 671 -8.92 -28.97 -2.66
N CYS A 672 -8.06 -27.96 -2.61
CA CYS A 672 -6.62 -28.12 -2.76
C CYS A 672 -6.09 -28.92 -1.56
N PRO A 673 -5.25 -29.96 -1.75
CA PRO A 673 -4.65 -30.68 -0.63
C PRO A 673 -3.86 -29.74 0.29
N THR A 674 -4.06 -29.86 1.61
CA THR A 674 -3.48 -28.96 2.62
C THR A 674 -1.95 -28.89 2.53
N VAL A 675 -1.27 -30.01 2.26
CA VAL A 675 0.20 -30.05 2.11
C VAL A 675 0.67 -29.22 0.90
N ILE A 676 -0.04 -29.31 -0.23
CA ILE A 676 0.24 -28.52 -1.43
C ILE A 676 -0.06 -27.05 -1.17
N GLN A 677 -1.12 -26.74 -0.42
CA GLN A 677 -1.44 -25.38 -0.01
C GLN A 677 -0.32 -24.79 0.87
N HIS A 678 0.16 -25.51 1.89
CA HIS A 678 1.30 -25.09 2.71
C HIS A 678 2.54 -24.83 1.86
N TRP A 679 2.86 -25.74 0.93
CA TRP A 679 4.00 -25.58 0.02
C TRP A 679 3.86 -24.35 -0.89
N ARG A 680 2.68 -24.14 -1.51
CA ARG A 680 2.44 -22.97 -2.38
C ARG A 680 2.54 -21.66 -1.62
N VAL A 681 1.92 -21.59 -0.43
CA VAL A 681 1.96 -20.37 0.39
C VAL A 681 3.37 -20.09 0.88
N ALA A 682 4.13 -21.10 1.32
CA ALA A 682 5.52 -20.91 1.75
C ALA A 682 6.41 -20.45 0.59
N THR A 683 6.37 -21.14 -0.56
CA THR A 683 7.16 -20.81 -1.76
C THR A 683 6.85 -19.40 -2.25
N TYR A 684 5.56 -19.07 -2.38
CA TYR A 684 5.13 -17.74 -2.80
C TYR A 684 5.57 -16.68 -1.80
N THR A 685 5.37 -16.89 -0.50
CA THR A 685 5.74 -15.89 0.53
C THR A 685 7.25 -15.64 0.56
N ILE A 686 8.08 -16.69 0.47
CA ILE A 686 9.53 -16.54 0.46
C ILE A 686 10.00 -15.75 -0.76
N LEU A 687 9.58 -16.16 -1.96
CA LEU A 687 10.10 -15.55 -3.19
C LEU A 687 9.49 -14.16 -3.44
N HIS A 688 8.19 -14.01 -3.23
CA HIS A 688 7.47 -12.77 -3.45
C HIS A 688 7.65 -11.77 -2.30
N ASP A 689 7.34 -12.13 -1.05
CA ASP A 689 7.34 -11.14 0.04
C ASP A 689 8.75 -10.85 0.56
N LEU A 690 9.60 -11.89 0.67
CA LEU A 690 10.92 -11.77 1.30
C LEU A 690 12.04 -11.50 0.27
N CYS A 691 12.05 -12.19 -0.87
CA CYS A 691 13.15 -12.08 -1.85
C CYS A 691 12.91 -11.02 -2.94
N THR A 692 11.72 -10.44 -3.06
CA THR A 692 11.46 -9.41 -4.09
C THR A 692 11.47 -8.00 -3.47
N PRO A 693 12.23 -7.04 -4.03
CA PRO A 693 12.31 -5.68 -3.48
C PRO A 693 10.96 -4.97 -3.40
N SER A 694 10.73 -4.19 -2.35
CA SER A 694 9.46 -3.45 -2.17
C SER A 694 9.09 -2.50 -3.30
N SER A 695 10.07 -2.01 -4.06
CA SER A 695 9.82 -1.19 -5.26
C SER A 695 9.15 -1.96 -6.40
N ALA A 696 9.29 -3.29 -6.43
CA ALA A 696 8.59 -4.14 -7.38
C ALA A 696 7.16 -4.47 -6.92
N HIS A 697 6.80 -4.15 -5.66
CA HIS A 697 5.48 -4.36 -5.07
C HIS A 697 4.56 -3.14 -5.20
N GLU A 698 4.94 -2.10 -5.96
CA GLU A 698 4.13 -0.88 -6.18
C GLU A 698 2.95 -1.11 -7.15
N GLU A 699 2.17 -2.16 -6.92
CA GLU A 699 0.95 -2.43 -7.67
C GLU A 699 -0.28 -1.91 -6.90
N SER A 700 -1.21 -1.32 -7.66
CA SER A 700 -2.52 -0.96 -7.08
C SER A 700 -3.29 -2.25 -6.74
N PRO A 701 -4.11 -2.27 -5.67
CA PRO A 701 -4.95 -3.42 -5.36
C PRO A 701 -5.76 -3.86 -6.59
N ALA A 702 -5.69 -5.15 -6.92
CA ALA A 702 -6.29 -5.75 -8.11
C ALA A 702 -7.81 -5.56 -8.16
N GLN A 703 -8.48 -5.42 -7.00
CA GLN A 703 -9.93 -5.30 -6.86
C GLN A 703 -10.72 -6.21 -7.81
N PRO A 704 -10.49 -7.55 -7.75
CA PRO A 704 -11.10 -8.46 -8.69
C PRO A 704 -12.64 -8.40 -8.59
N PRO A 705 -13.36 -8.30 -9.71
CA PRO A 705 -14.81 -8.23 -9.70
C PRO A 705 -15.53 -9.40 -9.01
N MET A 706 -14.91 -10.57 -8.95
CA MET A 706 -15.42 -11.74 -8.23
C MET A 706 -14.26 -12.58 -7.68
N LYS A 707 -14.28 -12.90 -6.38
CA LYS A 707 -13.33 -13.83 -5.75
C LYS A 707 -13.95 -15.22 -5.67
N LEU A 708 -13.18 -16.30 -5.84
CA LEU A 708 -13.71 -17.68 -5.78
C LEU A 708 -14.42 -17.95 -4.44
N ALA A 709 -13.83 -17.48 -3.33
CA ALA A 709 -14.42 -17.57 -1.99
C ALA A 709 -15.81 -16.92 -1.85
N SER A 710 -16.10 -15.91 -2.67
CA SER A 710 -17.33 -15.11 -2.61
C SER A 710 -18.36 -15.53 -3.66
N TYR A 711 -18.04 -16.48 -4.54
CA TYR A 711 -18.94 -16.91 -5.60
C TYR A 711 -19.98 -17.90 -5.07
N HIS A 712 -21.17 -17.39 -4.77
CA HIS A 712 -22.26 -18.12 -4.12
C HIS A 712 -22.57 -19.53 -4.70
N PRO A 713 -22.61 -19.75 -6.03
CA PRO A 713 -22.87 -21.08 -6.58
C PRO A 713 -21.85 -22.16 -6.18
N LEU A 714 -20.59 -21.78 -5.95
CA LEU A 714 -19.52 -22.70 -5.54
C LEU A 714 -19.25 -22.67 -4.03
N GLN A 715 -19.74 -21.67 -3.31
CA GLN A 715 -19.43 -21.43 -1.89
C GLN A 715 -19.72 -22.63 -0.98
N LYS A 716 -20.81 -23.37 -1.24
CA LYS A 716 -21.21 -24.56 -0.45
C LYS A 716 -20.24 -25.75 -0.58
N TYR A 717 -19.35 -25.74 -1.57
CA TYR A 717 -18.37 -26.79 -1.80
C TYR A 717 -17.00 -26.47 -1.19
N ILE A 718 -16.84 -25.30 -0.56
CA ILE A 718 -15.62 -24.90 0.15
C ILE A 718 -15.69 -25.47 1.57
N SER A 719 -14.90 -26.50 1.87
CA SER A 719 -14.92 -27.18 3.18
C SER A 719 -13.97 -26.56 4.21
N GLU A 720 -12.80 -26.10 3.75
CA GLU A 720 -11.73 -25.48 4.53
C GLU A 720 -11.24 -24.29 3.68
N GLY A 721 -11.03 -23.10 4.25
CA GLY A 721 -10.82 -21.87 3.47
C GLY A 721 -9.75 -22.00 2.37
N LEU A 722 -9.93 -21.25 1.26
CA LEU A 722 -9.14 -21.41 0.02
C LEU A 722 -7.64 -21.03 0.12
N GLY A 723 -7.17 -20.56 1.28
CA GLY A 723 -5.78 -20.13 1.50
C GLY A 723 -5.41 -18.83 0.79
N ARG A 724 -4.14 -18.43 0.91
CA ARG A 724 -3.61 -17.18 0.34
C ARG A 724 -3.63 -17.18 -1.18
N VAL A 725 -2.98 -18.17 -1.79
CA VAL A 725 -2.89 -18.36 -3.24
C VAL A 725 -4.16 -19.08 -3.70
N THR A 726 -5.06 -18.36 -4.35
CA THR A 726 -6.37 -18.87 -4.80
C THR A 726 -6.74 -18.29 -6.16
N LEU A 727 -8.00 -18.40 -6.58
CA LEU A 727 -8.51 -17.82 -7.82
C LEU A 727 -9.42 -16.61 -7.57
N ALA A 728 -9.28 -15.63 -8.45
CA ALA A 728 -10.25 -14.57 -8.63
C ALA A 728 -10.54 -14.38 -10.12
N SER A 729 -11.68 -13.76 -10.45
CA SER A 729 -12.13 -13.56 -11.81
C SER A 729 -11.98 -12.11 -12.25
N THR A 730 -11.42 -11.91 -13.43
CA THR A 730 -11.29 -10.59 -14.10
C THR A 730 -12.63 -10.04 -14.60
N THR A 731 -13.67 -10.88 -14.64
CA THR A 731 -15.03 -10.53 -15.06
C THR A 731 -16.04 -10.69 -13.93
N LYS A 732 -17.13 -9.91 -13.98
CA LYS A 732 -18.26 -10.01 -13.05
C LYS A 732 -19.13 -11.23 -13.38
N SER A 733 -19.58 -11.93 -12.34
CA SER A 733 -20.69 -12.89 -12.43
C SER A 733 -21.95 -12.21 -12.95
N PHE A 734 -22.75 -12.94 -13.72
CA PHE A 734 -24.07 -12.49 -14.16
C PHE A 734 -25.02 -12.22 -12.98
N LEU A 735 -24.84 -12.92 -11.86
CA LEU A 735 -25.61 -12.73 -10.62
C LEU A 735 -25.39 -11.37 -9.95
N GLN A 736 -24.26 -10.70 -10.26
CA GLN A 736 -23.92 -9.36 -9.75
C GLN A 736 -23.93 -8.29 -10.85
N ALA A 737 -24.11 -8.69 -12.11
CA ALA A 737 -24.16 -7.76 -13.22
C ALA A 737 -25.54 -7.08 -13.30
N HIS A 738 -25.62 -6.00 -14.09
CA HIS A 738 -26.89 -5.35 -14.44
C HIS A 738 -27.90 -6.31 -15.11
N TYR A 739 -27.41 -7.42 -15.65
CA TYR A 739 -28.20 -8.43 -16.35
C TYR A 739 -28.76 -9.52 -15.41
N LYS A 740 -28.67 -9.35 -14.10
CA LYS A 740 -29.11 -10.36 -13.13
C LYS A 740 -30.61 -10.61 -13.17
N ASP A 741 -31.42 -9.65 -13.61
CA ASP A 741 -32.89 -9.69 -13.59
C ASP A 741 -33.48 -9.31 -14.98
N PRO A 742 -33.37 -10.15 -16.03
CA PRO A 742 -34.02 -9.91 -17.31
C PRO A 742 -35.54 -9.72 -17.18
N LYS A 743 -36.10 -8.85 -18.04
CA LYS A 743 -37.54 -8.61 -18.14
C LYS A 743 -38.27 -9.80 -18.76
N ILE A 744 -39.51 -10.04 -18.30
CA ILE A 744 -40.44 -11.02 -18.86
C ILE A 744 -41.28 -10.33 -19.96
N PRO A 745 -41.60 -11.00 -21.09
CA PRO A 745 -41.28 -12.39 -21.40
C PRO A 745 -39.83 -12.56 -21.86
N SER A 746 -39.22 -13.67 -21.46
CA SER A 746 -37.83 -14.00 -21.77
C SER A 746 -37.69 -15.43 -22.30
N THR A 747 -36.51 -15.76 -22.83
CA THR A 747 -36.17 -17.10 -23.33
C THR A 747 -35.23 -17.84 -22.38
N GLU A 748 -35.25 -19.17 -22.39
CA GLU A 748 -34.36 -19.97 -21.53
C GLU A 748 -32.89 -19.58 -21.75
N ALA A 749 -32.47 -19.35 -23.00
CA ALA A 749 -31.10 -18.95 -23.33
C ALA A 749 -30.68 -17.60 -22.74
N GLN A 750 -31.62 -16.72 -22.39
CA GLN A 750 -31.35 -15.42 -21.77
C GLN A 750 -31.39 -15.46 -20.24
N VAL A 751 -31.96 -16.51 -19.65
CA VAL A 751 -32.10 -16.69 -18.19
C VAL A 751 -31.10 -17.71 -17.66
N CYS A 752 -30.89 -18.82 -18.38
CA CYS A 752 -29.96 -19.89 -18.03
C CYS A 752 -28.65 -19.69 -18.82
N LEU A 753 -27.74 -18.92 -18.23
CA LEU A 753 -26.49 -18.48 -18.82
C LEU A 753 -25.33 -19.44 -18.48
N ARG A 754 -24.34 -19.48 -19.36
CA ARG A 754 -23.04 -20.12 -19.07
C ARG A 754 -22.23 -19.24 -18.11
N SER A 755 -21.20 -19.81 -17.49
CA SER A 755 -20.33 -19.05 -16.58
C SER A 755 -19.69 -17.86 -17.31
N GLY A 756 -19.88 -16.66 -16.77
CA GLY A 756 -19.25 -15.44 -17.26
C GLY A 756 -17.88 -15.16 -16.64
N LEU A 757 -17.41 -16.02 -15.74
CA LEU A 757 -16.19 -15.83 -14.95
C LEU A 757 -14.93 -16.27 -15.71
N LYS A 758 -13.87 -15.48 -15.60
CA LYS A 758 -12.54 -15.75 -16.16
C LYS A 758 -11.51 -15.73 -15.04
N TYR A 759 -11.19 -16.91 -14.53
CA TYR A 759 -10.32 -17.06 -13.37
C TYR A 759 -8.84 -16.89 -13.73
N GLN A 760 -8.10 -16.30 -12.78
CA GLN A 760 -6.65 -16.20 -12.74
C GLN A 760 -6.19 -16.37 -11.28
N LEU A 761 -4.92 -16.74 -11.09
CA LEU A 761 -4.33 -16.84 -9.75
C LEU A 761 -4.27 -15.47 -9.07
N TYR A 762 -4.52 -15.48 -7.77
CA TYR A 762 -4.78 -14.28 -6.99
C TYR A 762 -4.29 -14.46 -5.55
N ASP A 763 -3.58 -13.45 -5.05
CA ASP A 763 -3.15 -13.35 -3.66
C ASP A 763 -4.24 -12.69 -2.83
N SER A 764 -4.95 -13.50 -2.04
CA SER A 764 -6.03 -13.02 -1.19
C SER A 764 -5.60 -12.20 0.03
N ARG A 765 -4.30 -12.25 0.40
CA ARG A 765 -3.75 -11.48 1.51
C ARG A 765 -3.42 -10.06 1.09
N ASN A 766 -2.73 -9.90 -0.04
CA ASN A 766 -2.26 -8.60 -0.54
C ASN A 766 -3.22 -7.95 -1.56
N ASP A 767 -4.26 -8.66 -1.99
CA ASP A 767 -5.23 -8.21 -2.99
C ASP A 767 -4.57 -7.91 -4.35
N THR A 768 -3.69 -8.80 -4.83
CA THR A 768 -2.94 -8.65 -6.10
C THR A 768 -3.11 -9.88 -7.01
N TRP A 769 -2.94 -9.68 -8.32
CA TRP A 769 -2.89 -10.79 -9.29
C TRP A 769 -1.54 -11.50 -9.20
N ILE A 770 -1.51 -12.81 -9.42
CA ILE A 770 -0.27 -13.58 -9.44
C ILE A 770 0.10 -13.81 -10.91
N GLU A 771 1.00 -12.96 -11.43
CA GLU A 771 1.49 -13.02 -12.81
C GLU A 771 3.02 -13.04 -12.81
N ASN A 772 3.63 -14.15 -13.23
CA ASN A 772 5.10 -14.33 -13.25
C ASN A 772 5.79 -13.86 -11.94
N PRO A 773 5.40 -14.39 -10.78
CA PRO A 773 5.68 -13.77 -9.48
C PRO A 773 7.16 -13.74 -9.05
N PHE A 774 8.08 -14.36 -9.81
CA PHE A 774 9.46 -14.61 -9.36
C PHE A 774 10.55 -14.00 -10.28
N VAL A 775 10.21 -13.04 -11.15
CA VAL A 775 11.16 -12.48 -12.15
C VAL A 775 12.30 -11.65 -11.52
N ASN A 776 12.09 -11.05 -10.34
CA ASN A 776 13.02 -10.10 -9.70
C ASN A 776 13.49 -10.53 -8.30
N CYS A 777 13.57 -11.84 -8.03
CA CYS A 777 14.07 -12.34 -6.74
C CYS A 777 15.56 -11.97 -6.56
N ASP A 778 15.86 -11.09 -5.61
CA ASP A 778 17.21 -10.64 -5.26
C ASP A 778 17.34 -10.42 -3.73
N ILE A 779 18.28 -11.12 -3.10
CA ILE A 779 18.62 -10.95 -1.68
C ILE A 779 19.94 -10.20 -1.43
N TYR A 780 20.63 -9.70 -2.46
CA TYR A 780 21.92 -9.02 -2.30
C TYR A 780 21.82 -7.79 -1.37
N ASN A 781 20.70 -7.05 -1.39
CA ASN A 781 20.51 -5.92 -0.46
C ASN A 781 20.51 -6.37 1.01
N GLN A 782 19.83 -7.47 1.30
CA GLN A 782 19.72 -8.07 2.64
C GLN A 782 21.06 -8.66 3.09
N CYS A 783 21.88 -9.16 2.16
CA CYS A 783 23.13 -9.85 2.49
C CYS A 783 24.40 -9.03 2.22
N THR A 784 24.28 -7.72 1.98
CA THR A 784 25.42 -6.82 1.79
C THR A 784 25.59 -5.91 2.99
N LEU A 785 26.80 -5.89 3.54
CA LEU A 785 27.19 -4.93 4.57
C LEU A 785 27.22 -3.50 4.00
N GLN A 786 26.63 -2.57 4.73
CA GLN A 786 26.52 -1.16 4.32
C GLN A 786 27.72 -0.36 4.83
N LEU A 787 28.23 0.53 3.97
CA LEU A 787 29.19 1.56 4.32
C LEU A 787 28.47 2.76 4.94
N SER A 788 29.16 3.49 5.82
CA SER A 788 28.61 4.71 6.43
C SER A 788 28.41 5.80 5.38
N THR A 789 27.24 6.44 5.36
CA THR A 789 26.86 7.45 4.34
C THR A 789 27.63 8.76 4.43
N ASP A 790 28.27 9.04 5.56
CA ASP A 790 29.03 10.28 5.81
C ASP A 790 30.55 10.07 5.71
N GLY A 791 30.99 8.86 5.33
CA GLY A 791 32.41 8.49 5.25
C GLY A 791 33.04 8.79 3.89
N VAL A 792 34.37 8.84 3.82
CA VAL A 792 35.13 9.05 2.56
C VAL A 792 35.00 7.91 1.54
N TYR A 793 34.34 6.81 1.92
CA TYR A 793 34.10 5.60 1.11
C TYR A 793 32.63 5.45 0.66
N ASP A 794 31.77 6.41 0.98
CA ASP A 794 30.31 6.37 0.75
C ASP A 794 29.92 5.95 -0.67
N ASN A 795 30.62 6.48 -1.68
CA ASN A 795 30.35 6.21 -3.09
C ASN A 795 30.90 4.86 -3.59
N LEU A 796 31.52 4.05 -2.72
CA LEU A 796 32.15 2.77 -3.06
C LEU A 796 31.31 1.54 -2.66
N GLN A 797 30.05 1.73 -2.26
CA GLN A 797 29.15 0.63 -1.87
C GLN A 797 29.04 -0.46 -2.96
N TYR A 798 29.12 -0.08 -4.25
CA TYR A 798 29.08 -1.04 -5.35
C TYR A 798 30.22 -2.07 -5.29
N ALA A 799 31.41 -1.68 -4.84
CA ALA A 799 32.58 -2.53 -4.70
C ALA A 799 32.47 -3.46 -3.48
N VAL A 800 31.65 -3.09 -2.49
CA VAL A 800 31.26 -3.99 -1.38
C VAL A 800 30.13 -4.90 -1.80
N ARG A 801 29.18 -4.47 -2.63
CA ARG A 801 28.03 -5.30 -3.04
C ARG A 801 28.42 -6.43 -3.99
N ASN A 802 29.18 -6.12 -5.04
CA ASN A 802 29.39 -7.00 -6.19
C ASN A 802 30.88 -7.27 -6.46
N THR A 803 31.13 -8.29 -7.27
CA THR A 803 32.47 -8.71 -7.73
C THR A 803 32.69 -8.51 -9.24
N ASN A 804 31.69 -7.98 -9.94
CA ASN A 804 31.62 -7.97 -11.41
C ASN A 804 32.41 -6.83 -12.07
N HIS A 805 32.88 -5.86 -11.29
CA HIS A 805 33.68 -4.74 -11.80
C HIS A 805 35.09 -5.20 -12.16
N THR A 806 35.65 -4.63 -13.23
CA THR A 806 36.98 -4.99 -13.75
C THR A 806 38.04 -3.96 -13.36
N SER A 807 39.32 -4.35 -13.42
CA SER A 807 40.43 -3.40 -13.22
C SER A 807 40.38 -2.21 -14.18
N ASN A 808 39.90 -2.41 -15.42
CA ASN A 808 39.72 -1.31 -16.38
C ASN A 808 38.63 -0.33 -15.91
N THR A 809 37.53 -0.85 -15.37
CA THR A 809 36.45 -0.03 -14.79
C THR A 809 36.97 0.80 -13.62
N ILE A 810 37.80 0.21 -12.76
CA ILE A 810 38.42 0.92 -11.62
C ILE A 810 39.30 2.08 -12.11
N ILE A 811 40.13 1.85 -13.14
CA ILE A 811 41.00 2.90 -13.71
C ILE A 811 40.16 4.00 -14.36
N ALA A 812 39.10 3.63 -15.09
CA ALA A 812 38.23 4.58 -15.77
C ALA A 812 37.48 5.50 -14.79
N ASN A 813 37.12 4.98 -13.61
CA ASN A 813 36.32 5.69 -12.60
C ASN A 813 37.17 6.41 -11.55
N GLN A 814 38.48 6.60 -11.76
CA GLN A 814 39.34 7.33 -10.81
C GLN A 814 38.88 8.78 -10.55
N SER A 815 38.13 9.38 -11.48
CA SER A 815 37.48 10.68 -11.27
C SER A 815 36.46 10.67 -10.12
N ASP A 816 35.92 9.51 -9.80
CA ASP A 816 34.93 9.32 -8.74
C ASP A 816 35.61 9.14 -7.38
N CYS A 817 36.95 9.13 -7.31
CA CYS A 817 37.66 9.05 -6.04
C CYS A 817 37.35 10.29 -5.18
N SER A 818 36.90 10.06 -3.94
CA SER A 818 36.67 11.13 -2.98
C SER A 818 37.99 11.85 -2.68
N THR A 819 37.93 13.16 -2.39
CA THR A 819 39.12 13.96 -2.08
C THR A 819 39.83 13.54 -0.79
N GLY A 820 39.15 12.76 0.06
CA GLY A 820 39.69 12.20 1.29
C GLY A 820 40.50 10.92 1.09
N LEU A 821 40.45 10.30 -0.10
CA LEU A 821 41.18 9.07 -0.43
C LEU A 821 42.33 9.34 -1.40
N THR A 822 43.42 8.58 -1.25
CA THR A 822 44.45 8.54 -2.28
C THR A 822 43.99 7.67 -3.44
N LEU A 823 44.43 7.98 -4.68
CA LEU A 823 44.13 7.13 -5.84
C LEU A 823 44.61 5.68 -5.66
N HIS A 824 45.70 5.47 -4.92
CA HIS A 824 46.21 4.14 -4.61
C HIS A 824 45.27 3.38 -3.65
N GLU A 825 44.76 4.04 -2.62
CA GLU A 825 43.81 3.45 -1.68
C GLU A 825 42.45 3.19 -2.33
N TYR A 826 41.95 4.12 -3.16
CA TYR A 826 40.76 3.92 -3.98
C TYR A 826 40.90 2.67 -4.88
N ALA A 827 42.04 2.54 -5.57
CA ALA A 827 42.29 1.40 -6.45
C ALA A 827 42.46 0.08 -5.66
N ALA A 828 43.07 0.13 -4.47
CA ALA A 828 43.20 -1.04 -3.60
C ALA A 828 41.83 -1.49 -3.05
N PHE A 829 40.99 -0.54 -2.61
CA PHE A 829 39.68 -0.81 -2.03
C PHE A 829 38.74 -1.41 -3.07
N THR A 830 38.57 -0.70 -4.20
CA THR A 830 37.73 -1.18 -5.30
C THR A 830 38.31 -2.45 -5.95
N GLY A 831 39.64 -2.56 -6.02
CA GLY A 831 40.33 -3.71 -6.59
C GLY A 831 40.23 -5.00 -5.77
N LEU A 832 40.01 -4.92 -4.45
CA LEU A 832 40.03 -6.09 -3.57
C LEU A 832 39.02 -7.16 -4.02
N ARG A 833 37.80 -6.72 -4.38
CA ARG A 833 36.70 -7.58 -4.84
C ARG A 833 36.51 -7.63 -6.35
N SER A 834 37.43 -7.05 -7.13
CA SER A 834 37.38 -7.12 -8.59
C SER A 834 37.77 -8.53 -9.04
N GLY A 835 36.76 -9.34 -9.37
CA GLY A 835 36.91 -10.74 -9.73
C GLY A 835 36.70 -11.69 -8.54
N GLU A 836 35.73 -12.57 -8.69
CA GLU A 836 35.24 -13.52 -7.68
C GLU A 836 36.34 -14.37 -7.04
N ARG A 837 37.25 -14.92 -7.85
CA ARG A 837 38.32 -15.84 -7.40
C ARG A 837 39.58 -15.14 -6.90
N LEU A 838 39.66 -13.81 -7.02
CA LEU A 838 40.88 -13.04 -6.69
C LEU A 838 40.87 -12.46 -5.28
N GLN A 839 39.73 -12.50 -4.59
CA GLN A 839 39.51 -11.83 -3.31
C GLN A 839 40.59 -12.17 -2.27
N TRP A 840 40.85 -13.46 -2.01
CA TRP A 840 41.86 -13.88 -1.03
C TRP A 840 43.30 -13.53 -1.44
N LEU A 841 43.62 -13.63 -2.73
CA LEU A 841 44.94 -13.22 -3.24
C LEU A 841 45.15 -11.72 -3.05
N ASN A 842 44.11 -10.92 -3.31
CA ASN A 842 44.12 -9.48 -3.06
C ASN A 842 44.22 -9.16 -1.57
N ILE A 843 43.51 -9.87 -0.68
CA ILE A 843 43.64 -9.71 0.78
C ILE A 843 45.10 -9.95 1.20
N ALA A 844 45.73 -11.04 0.76
CA ALA A 844 47.13 -11.34 1.08
C ALA A 844 48.07 -10.24 0.54
N ARG A 845 47.83 -9.75 -0.68
CA ARG A 845 48.58 -8.64 -1.27
C ARG A 845 48.46 -7.37 -0.43
N GLU A 846 47.25 -6.98 -0.04
CA GLU A 846 47.02 -5.75 0.72
C GLU A 846 47.52 -5.84 2.16
N LEU A 847 47.47 -7.02 2.79
CA LEU A 847 48.13 -7.26 4.07
C LEU A 847 49.63 -7.04 3.97
N ARG A 848 50.28 -7.40 2.87
CA ARG A 848 51.72 -7.11 2.69
C ARG A 848 51.98 -5.66 2.30
N ALA A 849 51.19 -5.12 1.37
CA ALA A 849 51.43 -3.81 0.76
C ALA A 849 51.08 -2.63 1.69
N ARG A 850 50.14 -2.81 2.62
CA ARG A 850 49.68 -1.77 3.56
C ARG A 850 49.16 -0.50 2.87
N ILE A 851 48.57 -0.65 1.68
CA ILE A 851 47.96 0.48 0.96
C ILE A 851 46.60 0.83 1.57
N LEU A 852 45.81 -0.18 1.95
CA LEU A 852 44.55 0.02 2.66
C LEU A 852 44.78 0.48 4.10
N SER A 853 44.04 1.50 4.52
CA SER A 853 43.97 1.91 5.92
C SER A 853 43.16 0.91 6.74
N PHE A 854 43.82 -0.14 7.25
CA PHE A 854 43.17 -1.21 8.03
C PHE A 854 42.45 -0.73 9.30
N ASN A 855 42.75 0.48 9.78
CA ASN A 855 42.06 1.07 10.91
C ASN A 855 40.71 1.73 10.56
N GLN A 856 40.27 1.66 9.30
CA GLN A 856 38.99 2.23 8.85
C GLN A 856 37.87 1.18 8.84
N GLU A 857 36.70 1.52 9.36
CA GLU A 857 35.52 0.64 9.39
C GLU A 857 35.07 0.19 8.00
N ALA A 858 35.19 1.05 7.00
CA ALA A 858 34.90 0.70 5.60
C ALA A 858 35.78 -0.44 5.09
N VAL A 859 37.07 -0.42 5.42
CA VAL A 859 38.03 -1.48 5.05
C VAL A 859 37.70 -2.78 5.80
N HIS A 860 37.37 -2.70 7.09
CA HIS A 860 36.90 -3.87 7.85
C HIS A 860 35.63 -4.48 7.24
N THR A 861 34.69 -3.64 6.82
CA THR A 861 33.44 -4.06 6.17
C THR A 861 33.72 -4.75 4.83
N LEU A 862 34.60 -4.19 3.99
CA LEU A 862 35.03 -4.82 2.74
C LEU A 862 35.67 -6.19 2.97
N LEU A 863 36.57 -6.30 3.97
CA LEU A 863 37.21 -7.57 4.34
C LEU A 863 36.20 -8.58 4.89
N THR A 864 35.24 -8.13 5.70
CA THR A 864 34.16 -8.97 6.22
C THR A 864 33.31 -9.53 5.11
N GLN A 865 32.82 -8.69 4.20
CA GLN A 865 32.02 -9.12 3.08
C GLN A 865 32.80 -10.13 2.21
N SER A 866 34.07 -9.85 1.91
CA SER A 866 34.92 -10.74 1.10
C SER A 866 35.20 -12.09 1.77
N ALA A 867 35.38 -12.11 3.08
CA ALA A 867 35.72 -13.32 3.82
C ALA A 867 34.49 -14.20 4.13
N CYS A 868 33.31 -13.59 4.29
CA CYS A 868 32.10 -14.25 4.77
C CYS A 868 31.07 -14.54 3.69
N GLN A 869 31.03 -13.78 2.59
CA GLN A 869 30.11 -14.04 1.49
C GLN A 869 30.46 -15.36 0.82
N VAL A 870 29.46 -16.23 0.66
CA VAL A 870 29.66 -17.61 0.19
C VAL A 870 30.04 -17.68 -1.29
N GLY A 871 29.32 -16.94 -2.14
CA GLY A 871 29.50 -16.98 -3.59
C GLY A 871 29.08 -18.31 -4.22
N VAL A 872 29.62 -18.57 -5.42
CA VAL A 872 29.21 -19.70 -6.27
C VAL A 872 29.58 -21.05 -5.64
N VAL A 873 28.60 -21.95 -5.57
CA VAL A 873 28.80 -23.38 -5.26
C VAL A 873 29.03 -24.15 -6.56
N ALA A 874 30.23 -24.65 -6.81
CA ALA A 874 30.52 -25.45 -7.99
C ALA A 874 29.75 -26.79 -8.01
N GLU A 875 29.70 -27.47 -9.17
CA GLU A 875 29.05 -28.78 -9.31
C GLU A 875 29.67 -29.86 -8.42
N ASN A 876 30.96 -29.74 -8.10
CA ASN A 876 31.67 -30.63 -7.18
C ASN A 876 31.48 -30.24 -5.70
N ASN A 877 30.49 -29.38 -5.40
CA ASN A 877 30.15 -28.90 -4.06
C ASN A 877 31.24 -28.06 -3.37
N ILE A 878 32.20 -27.51 -4.14
CA ILE A 878 33.23 -26.61 -3.63
C ILE A 878 32.75 -25.16 -3.73
N LEU A 879 33.03 -24.37 -2.69
CA LEU A 879 32.82 -22.92 -2.71
C LEU A 879 33.94 -22.26 -3.53
N GLU A 880 33.63 -21.85 -4.77
CA GLU A 880 34.65 -21.41 -5.72
C GLU A 880 35.45 -20.21 -5.21
N TRP A 881 34.78 -19.26 -4.54
CA TRP A 881 35.38 -18.02 -4.02
C TRP A 881 36.39 -18.28 -2.89
N HIS A 882 36.28 -19.43 -2.21
CA HIS A 882 37.14 -19.81 -1.09
C HIS A 882 38.13 -20.93 -1.43
N SER A 883 38.14 -21.41 -2.68
CA SER A 883 38.92 -22.57 -3.13
C SER A 883 40.43 -22.47 -2.84
N VAL A 884 41.01 -21.27 -2.88
CA VAL A 884 42.45 -21.06 -2.59
C VAL A 884 42.81 -21.31 -1.12
N LEU A 885 41.85 -21.24 -0.19
CA LEU A 885 42.10 -21.53 1.22
C LEU A 885 42.41 -23.01 1.49
N TYR A 886 42.09 -23.90 0.57
CA TYR A 886 42.47 -25.32 0.66
C TYR A 886 43.96 -25.55 0.38
N ASP A 887 44.67 -24.60 -0.24
CA ASP A 887 46.12 -24.67 -0.44
C ASP A 887 46.86 -24.34 0.87
N LEU A 888 47.57 -25.35 1.40
CA LEU A 888 48.38 -25.23 2.61
C LEU A 888 49.46 -24.12 2.50
N SER A 889 50.08 -23.98 1.33
CA SER A 889 51.14 -23.00 1.10
C SER A 889 50.59 -21.58 1.17
N PHE A 890 49.40 -21.38 0.60
CA PHE A 890 48.71 -20.10 0.67
C PHE A 890 48.26 -19.77 2.10
N ARG A 891 47.68 -20.74 2.84
CA ARG A 891 47.32 -20.55 4.25
C ARG A 891 48.53 -20.12 5.08
N GLN A 892 49.69 -20.74 4.88
CA GLN A 892 50.93 -20.39 5.57
C GLN A 892 51.33 -18.93 5.32
N VAL A 893 51.34 -18.49 4.06
CA VAL A 893 51.61 -17.09 3.70
C VAL A 893 50.63 -16.15 4.39
N LEU A 894 49.34 -16.49 4.44
CA LEU A 894 48.34 -15.64 5.06
C LEU A 894 48.53 -15.54 6.59
N PHE A 895 48.83 -16.65 7.27
CA PHE A 895 49.18 -16.64 8.69
C PHE A 895 50.40 -15.76 8.98
N GLU A 896 51.45 -15.84 8.16
CA GLU A 896 52.64 -15.01 8.31
C GLU A 896 52.35 -13.51 8.18
N GLU A 897 51.57 -13.11 7.17
CA GLU A 897 51.24 -11.70 6.94
C GLU A 897 50.29 -11.14 8.03
N LEU A 898 49.36 -11.96 8.54
CA LEU A 898 48.51 -11.61 9.69
C LEU A 898 49.33 -11.46 10.97
N TRP A 899 50.29 -12.36 11.22
CA TRP A 899 51.19 -12.27 12.36
C TRP A 899 52.04 -11.01 12.33
N LYS A 900 52.66 -10.70 11.17
CA LYS A 900 53.44 -9.46 10.97
C LYS A 900 52.57 -8.21 11.19
N LEU A 901 51.32 -8.21 10.70
CA LEU A 901 50.39 -7.10 10.93
C LEU A 901 50.14 -6.91 12.43
N LEU A 902 49.83 -7.99 13.14
CA LEU A 902 49.55 -7.95 14.57
C LEU A 902 50.73 -7.34 15.35
N GLN A 903 51.95 -7.79 15.06
CA GLN A 903 53.16 -7.28 15.71
C GLN A 903 53.37 -5.78 15.44
N SER A 904 53.00 -5.29 14.26
CA SER A 904 53.16 -3.88 13.92
C SER A 904 52.20 -2.94 14.67
N VAL A 905 51.04 -3.45 15.12
CA VAL A 905 49.98 -2.62 15.74
C VAL A 905 49.82 -2.80 17.25
N GLU A 906 50.49 -3.78 17.87
CA GLU A 906 50.27 -4.12 19.28
C GLU A 906 50.52 -2.97 20.29
N GLY A 907 51.31 -1.96 19.89
CA GLY A 907 51.60 -0.78 20.71
C GLY A 907 50.57 0.36 20.60
N ASN A 908 49.62 0.31 19.66
CA ASN A 908 48.68 1.39 19.39
C ASN A 908 47.22 0.94 19.56
N TRP A 909 46.60 1.29 20.68
CA TRP A 909 45.21 0.93 20.97
C TRP A 909 44.19 1.53 20.00
N LEU A 910 44.56 2.58 19.25
CA LEU A 910 43.71 3.14 18.20
C LEU A 910 43.56 2.19 17.00
N GLU A 911 44.40 1.17 16.86
CA GLU A 911 44.34 0.14 15.80
C GLU A 911 43.36 -1.01 16.11
N SER A 912 42.26 -0.70 16.82
CA SER A 912 41.25 -1.68 17.23
C SER A 912 40.60 -2.36 16.02
N VAL A 913 40.29 -1.59 14.98
CA VAL A 913 39.67 -2.06 13.73
C VAL A 913 40.61 -2.99 12.96
N THR A 914 41.91 -2.67 12.94
CA THR A 914 42.93 -3.52 12.33
C THR A 914 42.98 -4.89 13.01
N LEU A 915 43.02 -4.94 14.34
CA LEU A 915 43.02 -6.20 15.10
C LEU A 915 41.73 -7.00 14.96
N ARG A 916 40.58 -6.32 14.88
CA ARG A 916 39.30 -6.98 14.58
C ARG A 916 39.30 -7.63 13.20
N SER A 917 39.90 -6.99 12.20
CA SER A 917 40.11 -7.57 10.87
C SER A 917 41.04 -8.78 10.89
N ILE A 918 42.12 -8.74 11.68
CA ILE A 918 43.02 -9.89 11.89
C ILE A 918 42.23 -11.06 12.48
N ILE A 919 41.48 -10.84 13.57
CA ILE A 919 40.71 -11.88 14.25
C ILE A 919 39.68 -12.51 13.32
N LEU A 920 38.96 -11.69 12.56
CA LEU A 920 38.01 -12.16 11.56
C LEU A 920 38.66 -13.11 10.53
N LEU A 921 39.78 -12.70 9.94
CA LEU A 921 40.49 -13.51 8.94
C LEU A 921 41.11 -14.77 9.55
N MET A 922 41.63 -14.67 10.78
CA MET A 922 42.12 -15.82 11.56
C MET A 922 41.00 -16.82 11.84
N ASN A 923 39.82 -16.36 12.26
CA ASN A 923 38.67 -17.21 12.50
C ASN A 923 38.24 -17.91 11.21
N ARG A 924 38.23 -17.20 10.07
CA ARG A 924 37.92 -17.80 8.76
C ARG A 924 38.94 -18.86 8.33
N LEU A 925 40.23 -18.63 8.58
CA LEU A 925 41.29 -19.60 8.34
C LEU A 925 41.16 -20.85 9.21
N LEU A 926 40.72 -20.70 10.46
CA LEU A 926 40.49 -21.84 11.35
C LEU A 926 39.37 -22.75 10.87
N ILE A 927 38.33 -22.24 10.19
CA ILE A 927 37.30 -23.10 9.59
C ILE A 927 37.91 -24.15 8.64
N MET A 928 38.99 -23.79 7.94
CA MET A 928 39.66 -24.63 6.96
C MET A 928 40.85 -25.42 7.54
N THR A 929 41.13 -25.28 8.83
CA THR A 929 42.32 -25.84 9.50
C THR A 929 41.90 -26.81 10.58
N THR A 930 42.41 -28.04 10.55
CA THR A 930 42.06 -29.00 11.61
C THR A 930 42.67 -28.59 12.96
N SER A 931 42.12 -29.09 14.08
CA SER A 931 42.69 -28.80 15.41
C SER A 931 44.16 -29.22 15.58
N ILE A 932 44.59 -30.27 14.86
CA ILE A 932 45.96 -30.76 14.80
C ILE A 932 46.84 -29.77 14.03
N GLU A 933 46.45 -29.40 12.81
CA GLU A 933 47.15 -28.40 12.00
C GLU A 933 47.28 -27.06 12.73
N ALA A 934 46.20 -26.59 13.37
CA ALA A 934 46.17 -25.32 14.10
C ALA A 934 47.12 -25.30 15.31
N SER A 935 47.49 -26.48 15.84
CA SER A 935 48.46 -26.65 16.93
C SER A 935 49.90 -26.75 16.44
N HIS A 936 50.11 -27.13 15.18
CA HIS A 936 51.45 -27.17 14.59
C HIS A 936 51.95 -25.76 14.33
N SER A 937 53.27 -25.63 14.22
CA SER A 937 53.85 -24.36 13.84
C SER A 937 53.51 -24.01 12.39
N MET A 938 52.90 -22.85 12.21
CA MET A 938 52.52 -22.30 10.91
C MET A 938 53.41 -21.12 10.51
N VAL A 939 54.05 -20.44 11.48
CA VAL A 939 54.86 -19.24 11.24
C VAL A 939 56.24 -19.42 11.86
N ASN A 940 57.30 -19.20 11.06
CA ASN A 940 58.70 -19.25 11.48
C ASN A 940 59.07 -20.51 12.29
N ASP A 941 58.50 -21.67 11.96
CA ASP A 941 58.70 -22.97 12.63
C ASP A 941 58.51 -22.99 14.17
N SER A 942 57.90 -21.94 14.74
CA SER A 942 57.69 -21.80 16.19
C SER A 942 56.30 -21.34 16.65
N ILE A 943 55.47 -20.77 15.78
CA ILE A 943 54.20 -20.11 16.19
C ILE A 943 53.01 -20.84 15.56
N SER A 944 52.08 -21.29 16.40
CA SER A 944 50.83 -21.93 15.97
C SER A 944 49.71 -20.93 15.72
N ALA A 945 48.63 -21.35 15.05
CA ALA A 945 47.46 -20.49 14.84
C ALA A 945 46.80 -20.08 16.18
N TYR A 946 46.80 -20.96 17.17
CA TYR A 946 46.29 -20.64 18.51
C TYR A 946 47.15 -19.61 19.24
N ASP A 947 48.46 -19.59 19.00
CA ASP A 947 49.35 -18.58 19.60
C ASP A 947 49.08 -17.20 19.03
N ILE A 948 48.80 -17.09 17.72
CA ILE A 948 48.40 -15.83 17.07
C ILE A 948 47.11 -15.30 17.70
N ILE A 949 46.08 -16.15 17.85
CA ILE A 949 44.79 -15.75 18.46
C ILE A 949 44.96 -15.36 19.93
N ARG A 950 45.71 -16.13 20.72
CA ARG A 950 45.97 -15.80 22.14
C ARG A 950 46.76 -14.50 22.27
N LYS A 951 47.73 -14.26 21.39
CA LYS A 951 48.46 -12.99 21.36
C LYS A 951 47.53 -11.82 21.03
N ALA A 952 46.68 -11.93 19.99
CA ALA A 952 45.68 -10.91 19.65
C ALA A 952 44.76 -10.61 20.85
N ARG A 953 44.23 -11.67 21.47
CA ARG A 953 43.39 -11.60 22.67
C ARG A 953 44.05 -10.81 23.79
N MET A 954 45.31 -11.14 24.12
CA MET A 954 46.02 -10.47 25.21
C MET A 954 46.37 -9.02 24.91
N VAL A 955 46.69 -8.69 23.66
CA VAL A 955 46.93 -7.30 23.23
C VAL A 955 45.66 -6.47 23.44
N ILE A 956 44.53 -6.90 22.87
CA ILE A 956 43.26 -6.17 22.97
C ILE A 956 42.79 -6.09 24.43
N PHE A 957 42.90 -7.19 25.18
CA PHE A 957 42.53 -7.20 26.59
C PHE A 957 43.35 -6.22 27.43
N SER A 958 44.65 -6.06 27.13
CA SER A 958 45.48 -5.03 27.78
C SER A 958 45.01 -3.60 27.46
N TRP A 959 44.50 -3.38 26.24
CA TRP A 959 43.91 -2.10 25.84
C TRP A 959 42.59 -1.84 26.55
N VAL A 960 41.73 -2.87 26.71
CA VAL A 960 40.51 -2.78 27.53
C VAL A 960 40.86 -2.35 28.95
N GLN A 961 41.82 -3.02 29.60
CA GLN A 961 42.23 -2.68 30.97
C GLN A 961 42.78 -1.25 31.08
N MET A 962 43.57 -0.82 30.09
CA MET A 962 44.07 0.55 30.03
C MET A 962 42.93 1.57 29.90
N LEU A 963 41.96 1.35 29.00
CA LEU A 963 40.84 2.28 28.80
C LEU A 963 39.89 2.29 29.99
N VAL A 964 39.61 1.15 30.62
CA VAL A 964 38.81 1.08 31.86
C VAL A 964 39.46 1.91 32.97
N LYS A 965 40.78 1.86 33.11
CA LYS A 965 41.51 2.72 34.06
C LYS A 965 41.41 4.21 33.70
N LYS A 966 41.56 4.57 32.42
CA LYS A 966 41.39 5.95 31.95
C LYS A 966 39.98 6.47 32.18
N LEU A 967 38.95 5.65 31.96
CA LEU A 967 37.55 6.01 32.20
C LEU A 967 37.32 6.36 33.68
N GLN A 968 37.94 5.62 34.61
CA GLN A 968 37.87 5.92 36.06
C GLN A 968 38.55 7.24 36.44
N GLU A 969 39.52 7.70 35.66
CA GLU A 969 40.27 8.94 35.88
C GLU A 969 39.66 10.16 35.15
N THR A 970 38.69 9.94 34.24
CA THR A 970 38.11 10.98 33.37
C THR A 970 36.98 11.74 34.07
N VAL A 971 36.99 13.07 33.96
CA VAL A 971 36.01 13.96 34.63
C VAL A 971 35.02 14.60 33.65
N LYS A 972 35.40 14.77 32.37
CA LYS A 972 34.57 15.37 31.31
C LYS A 972 33.59 14.35 30.75
N GLU A 973 32.32 14.74 30.62
CA GLU A 973 31.24 13.81 30.28
C GLU A 973 31.32 13.29 28.82
N ASP A 974 31.64 14.15 27.86
CA ASP A 974 31.77 13.74 26.45
C ASP A 974 32.89 12.70 26.26
N ASP A 975 34.06 12.97 26.85
CA ASP A 975 35.20 12.04 26.83
C ASP A 975 34.87 10.69 27.51
N MET A 976 34.01 10.68 28.53
CA MET A 976 33.58 9.44 29.19
C MET A 976 32.70 8.58 28.29
N GLN A 977 31.78 9.20 27.53
CA GLN A 977 30.88 8.49 26.64
C GLN A 977 31.65 7.85 25.49
N ASP A 978 32.58 8.59 24.88
CA ASP A 978 33.45 8.07 23.83
C ASP A 978 34.32 6.91 24.33
N LEU A 979 34.93 7.06 25.52
CA LEU A 979 35.71 5.98 26.13
C LEU A 979 34.87 4.73 26.41
N GLN A 980 33.62 4.86 26.84
CA GLN A 980 32.71 3.73 27.05
C GLN A 980 32.44 2.97 25.76
N CYS A 981 32.17 3.68 24.65
CA CYS A 981 31.96 3.05 23.34
C CYS A 981 33.22 2.27 22.90
N HIS A 982 34.41 2.85 23.03
CA HIS A 982 35.66 2.16 22.70
C HIS A 982 35.92 0.95 23.61
N ILE A 983 35.62 1.04 24.92
CA ILE A 983 35.74 -0.11 25.84
C ILE A 983 34.80 -1.24 25.42
N PHE A 984 33.56 -0.91 25.06
CA PHE A 984 32.59 -1.88 24.54
C PHE A 984 33.12 -2.57 23.27
N GLU A 985 33.58 -1.81 22.28
CA GLU A 985 34.10 -2.34 21.02
C GLU A 985 35.31 -3.25 21.22
N LEU A 986 36.26 -2.83 22.06
CA LEU A 986 37.43 -3.64 22.38
C LEU A 986 37.03 -4.91 23.13
N ALA A 987 36.12 -4.84 24.11
CA ALA A 987 35.64 -6.01 24.85
C ALA A 987 34.91 -7.01 23.94
N ALA A 988 34.06 -6.53 23.02
CA ALA A 988 33.44 -7.36 21.99
C ALA A 988 34.48 -8.00 21.07
N THR A 989 35.54 -7.26 20.71
CA THR A 989 36.66 -7.78 19.89
C THR A 989 37.48 -8.84 20.63
N VAL A 990 37.66 -8.71 21.96
CA VAL A 990 38.26 -9.80 22.80
C VAL A 990 37.41 -11.06 22.69
N GLN A 991 36.08 -10.93 22.83
CA GLN A 991 35.18 -12.08 22.73
C GLN A 991 35.26 -12.74 21.35
N ALA A 992 35.36 -11.97 20.25
CA ALA A 992 35.50 -12.51 18.90
C ALA A 992 36.68 -13.49 18.72
N THR A 993 37.69 -13.46 19.60
CA THR A 993 38.81 -14.45 19.61
C THR A 993 38.39 -15.87 20.03
N TYR A 994 37.15 -16.06 20.46
CA TYR A 994 36.56 -17.36 20.79
C TYR A 994 35.52 -17.80 19.75
N ASP A 995 35.30 -16.99 18.70
CA ASP A 995 34.33 -17.25 17.64
C ASP A 995 34.90 -18.21 16.58
N VAL A 996 35.18 -19.43 17.03
CA VAL A 996 35.85 -20.51 16.29
C VAL A 996 35.00 -21.77 16.30
N GLU A 997 35.28 -22.72 15.40
CA GLU A 997 34.59 -24.00 15.33
C GLU A 997 34.62 -24.79 16.67
N PRO A 998 33.60 -25.63 16.94
CA PRO A 998 33.50 -26.46 18.16
C PRO A 998 34.77 -27.24 18.53
N GLU A 999 35.55 -27.65 17.54
CA GLU A 999 36.78 -28.43 17.71
C GLU A 999 37.97 -27.59 18.20
N HIS A 1000 37.97 -26.27 17.99
CA HIS A 1000 39.02 -25.37 18.46
C HIS A 1000 38.76 -24.78 19.84
N ILE A 1001 37.49 -24.72 20.26
CA ILE A 1001 37.09 -24.01 21.49
C ILE A 1001 37.78 -24.57 22.73
N GLN A 1002 38.02 -25.88 22.78
CA GLN A 1002 38.68 -26.52 23.92
C GLN A 1002 40.13 -26.06 24.09
N ALA A 1003 40.86 -25.83 22.99
CA ALA A 1003 42.21 -25.31 23.01
C ALA A 1003 42.24 -23.82 23.43
N LEU A 1004 41.22 -23.06 23.02
CA LEU A 1004 41.12 -21.63 23.32
C LEU A 1004 40.51 -21.30 24.68
N LEU A 1005 39.80 -22.24 25.32
CA LEU A 1005 39.28 -22.19 26.70
C LEU A 1005 39.99 -23.21 27.62
N GLN A 1006 41.26 -23.50 27.34
CA GLN A 1006 42.01 -24.52 28.07
C GLN A 1006 42.40 -24.05 29.48
N SER A 1007 42.91 -22.83 29.61
CA SER A 1007 43.50 -22.33 30.86
C SER A 1007 42.52 -21.47 31.68
N ASN A 1008 42.78 -21.35 33.00
CA ASN A 1008 42.06 -20.40 33.85
C ASN A 1008 42.21 -18.95 33.37
N LYS A 1009 43.32 -18.62 32.70
CA LYS A 1009 43.53 -17.30 32.10
C LYS A 1009 42.59 -17.06 30.92
N ASP A 1010 42.34 -18.08 30.10
CA ASP A 1010 41.41 -17.97 28.98
C ASP A 1010 39.97 -17.77 29.46
N VAL A 1011 39.56 -18.48 30.51
CA VAL A 1011 38.24 -18.30 31.14
C VAL A 1011 38.13 -16.93 31.79
N ASN A 1012 39.18 -16.47 32.48
CA ASN A 1012 39.23 -15.15 33.10
C ASN A 1012 38.98 -14.04 32.08
N VAL A 1013 39.77 -14.01 31.00
CA VAL A 1013 39.67 -12.97 29.97
C VAL A 1013 38.28 -12.93 29.33
N LEU A 1014 37.71 -14.10 29.02
CA LEU A 1014 36.37 -14.17 28.45
C LEU A 1014 35.33 -13.59 29.42
N VAL A 1015 35.27 -14.10 30.66
CA VAL A 1015 34.26 -13.68 31.64
C VAL A 1015 34.40 -12.20 32.01
N GLU A 1016 35.63 -11.72 32.23
CA GLU A 1016 35.90 -10.32 32.54
C GLU A 1016 35.47 -9.42 31.37
N SER A 1017 35.83 -9.78 30.14
CA SER A 1017 35.40 -9.04 28.95
C SER A 1017 33.88 -9.05 28.76
N SER A 1018 33.18 -10.13 29.11
CA SER A 1018 31.71 -10.19 29.06
C SER A 1018 31.04 -9.27 30.06
N ILE A 1019 31.56 -9.19 31.29
CA ILE A 1019 31.02 -8.26 32.30
C ILE A 1019 31.34 -6.81 31.93
N ILE A 1020 32.57 -6.52 31.48
CA ILE A 1020 32.97 -5.19 31.02
C ILE A 1020 32.10 -4.74 29.84
N MET A 1021 31.88 -5.62 28.85
CA MET A 1021 31.01 -5.31 27.71
C MET A 1021 29.60 -4.98 28.20
N HIS A 1022 29.01 -5.79 29.08
CA HIS A 1022 27.68 -5.56 29.64
C HIS A 1022 27.55 -4.20 30.34
N ASP A 1023 28.53 -3.87 31.19
CA ASP A 1023 28.52 -2.63 31.97
C ASP A 1023 28.72 -1.38 31.09
N ASN A 1024 29.40 -1.52 29.95
CA ASN A 1024 29.69 -0.43 29.02
C ASN A 1024 28.75 -0.38 27.79
N THR A 1025 27.76 -1.26 27.67
CA THR A 1025 26.74 -1.15 26.62
C THR A 1025 25.93 0.15 26.82
N PRO A 1026 25.85 1.04 25.81
CA PRO A 1026 25.07 2.27 25.89
C PRO A 1026 23.57 2.01 26.14
N ILE A 1027 22.92 2.80 27.01
CA ILE A 1027 21.48 2.66 27.31
C ILE A 1027 20.62 3.29 26.23
N ARG A 1028 21.11 4.38 25.62
CA ARG A 1028 20.34 5.17 24.65
C ARG A 1028 20.72 4.76 23.23
N GLN A 1029 19.70 4.54 22.42
CA GLN A 1029 19.83 4.09 21.03
C GLN A 1029 20.57 5.11 20.14
N GLU A 1030 20.47 6.40 20.48
CA GLU A 1030 21.14 7.52 19.77
C GLU A 1030 22.67 7.43 19.76
N PHE A 1031 23.26 6.65 20.68
CA PHE A 1031 24.72 6.48 20.79
C PHE A 1031 25.24 5.16 20.23
N ILE A 1032 24.39 4.31 19.65
CA ILE A 1032 24.82 3.01 19.12
C ILE A 1032 25.00 3.12 17.61
N SER A 1033 26.25 3.21 17.15
CA SER A 1033 26.60 3.16 15.73
C SER A 1033 26.18 1.81 15.10
N LEU A 1034 26.09 1.76 13.77
CA LEU A 1034 25.78 0.53 13.03
C LEU A 1034 26.81 -0.57 13.35
N GLU A 1035 28.07 -0.19 13.50
CA GLU A 1035 29.20 -1.06 13.81
C GLU A 1035 29.08 -1.64 15.22
N MET A 1036 28.72 -0.81 16.22
CA MET A 1036 28.48 -1.27 17.59
C MET A 1036 27.30 -2.26 17.65
N GLN A 1037 26.23 -2.00 16.90
CA GLN A 1037 25.09 -2.93 16.82
C GLN A 1037 25.55 -4.28 16.26
N ARG A 1038 26.31 -4.29 15.16
CA ARG A 1038 26.84 -5.52 14.56
C ARG A 1038 27.74 -6.29 15.55
N LEU A 1039 28.62 -5.59 16.27
CA LEU A 1039 29.48 -6.20 17.29
C LEU A 1039 28.66 -6.81 18.43
N LEU A 1040 27.64 -6.10 18.93
CA LEU A 1040 26.74 -6.62 19.95
C LEU A 1040 26.08 -7.93 19.50
N ARG A 1041 25.54 -7.95 18.29
CA ARG A 1041 24.85 -9.12 17.72
C ARG A 1041 25.78 -10.32 17.54
N ARG A 1042 27.02 -10.08 17.07
CA ARG A 1042 28.07 -11.12 17.01
C ARG A 1042 28.37 -11.68 18.40
N SER A 1043 28.54 -10.81 19.40
CA SER A 1043 28.78 -11.22 20.78
C SER A 1043 27.62 -12.00 21.39
N GLU A 1044 26.37 -11.61 21.13
CA GLU A 1044 25.19 -12.35 21.60
C GLU A 1044 25.14 -13.78 21.03
N ARG A 1045 25.34 -13.93 19.71
CA ARG A 1045 25.43 -15.25 19.07
C ARG A 1045 26.60 -16.06 19.61
N LEU A 1046 27.74 -15.42 19.82
CA LEU A 1046 28.91 -16.07 20.40
C LEU A 1046 28.66 -16.56 21.83
N SER A 1047 28.04 -15.73 22.68
CA SER A 1047 27.67 -16.11 24.04
C SER A 1047 26.73 -17.32 24.04
N HIS A 1048 25.75 -17.35 23.12
CA HIS A 1048 24.87 -18.52 22.94
C HIS A 1048 25.64 -19.79 22.59
N PHE A 1049 26.59 -19.69 21.66
CA PHE A 1049 27.47 -20.78 21.24
C PHE A 1049 28.40 -21.26 22.37
N ILE A 1050 29.00 -20.34 23.14
CA ILE A 1050 29.99 -20.66 24.17
C ILE A 1050 29.35 -21.13 25.48
N GLU A 1051 28.13 -20.71 25.80
CA GLU A 1051 27.44 -20.98 27.07
C GLU A 1051 27.52 -22.46 27.53
N PRO A 1052 27.26 -23.47 26.68
CA PRO A 1052 27.38 -24.87 27.09
C PRO A 1052 28.80 -25.27 27.53
N TYR A 1053 29.84 -24.71 26.89
CA TYR A 1053 31.24 -24.97 27.20
C TYR A 1053 31.65 -24.32 28.52
N LEU A 1054 31.24 -23.06 28.75
CA LEU A 1054 31.48 -22.37 30.01
C LEU A 1054 30.74 -23.07 31.16
N ARG A 1055 29.48 -23.45 30.96
CA ARG A 1055 28.69 -24.19 31.95
C ARG A 1055 29.40 -25.49 32.35
N LYS A 1056 29.88 -26.26 31.37
CA LYS A 1056 30.65 -27.49 31.62
C LYS A 1056 31.94 -27.23 32.40
N LYS A 1057 32.65 -26.13 32.11
CA LYS A 1057 33.86 -25.73 32.85
C LYS A 1057 33.55 -25.29 34.28
N VAL A 1058 32.44 -24.58 34.50
CA VAL A 1058 32.01 -24.16 35.84
C VAL A 1058 31.58 -25.36 36.69
N SER A 1059 31.00 -26.41 36.08
CA SER A 1059 30.69 -27.66 36.80
C SER A 1059 31.93 -28.40 37.32
N ASP A 1060 33.13 -28.09 36.84
CA ASP A 1060 34.40 -28.65 37.31
C ASP A 1060 35.12 -27.67 38.25
N ILE A 1061 35.24 -28.05 39.52
CA ILE A 1061 35.86 -27.24 40.59
C ILE A 1061 37.27 -26.76 40.21
N ALA A 1062 38.04 -27.56 39.47
CA ALA A 1062 39.42 -27.21 39.07
C ALA A 1062 39.48 -25.97 38.14
N HIS A 1063 38.41 -25.71 37.40
CA HIS A 1063 38.33 -24.66 36.38
C HIS A 1063 37.53 -23.42 36.83
N GLN A 1064 36.94 -23.43 38.03
CA GLN A 1064 36.21 -22.29 38.58
C GLN A 1064 37.12 -21.09 38.92
N GLN A 1065 38.43 -21.31 39.04
CA GLN A 1065 39.39 -20.24 39.35
C GLN A 1065 39.39 -19.13 38.30
N GLY A 1066 39.21 -19.46 37.01
CA GLY A 1066 39.13 -18.44 35.96
C GLY A 1066 37.98 -17.45 36.17
N VAL A 1067 36.79 -17.95 36.52
CA VAL A 1067 35.62 -17.13 36.86
C VAL A 1067 35.89 -16.29 38.11
N ASN A 1068 36.53 -16.88 39.12
CA ASN A 1068 36.91 -16.15 40.33
C ASN A 1068 37.86 -14.99 40.01
N PHE A 1069 38.88 -15.20 39.18
CA PHE A 1069 39.80 -14.13 38.79
C PHE A 1069 39.11 -12.97 38.08
N ALA A 1070 38.13 -13.26 37.21
CA ALA A 1070 37.37 -12.23 36.50
C ALA A 1070 36.56 -11.37 37.48
N VAL A 1071 35.86 -12.02 38.41
CA VAL A 1071 35.08 -11.30 39.42
C VAL A 1071 35.98 -10.55 40.40
N ILE A 1072 37.16 -11.08 40.76
CA ILE A 1072 38.15 -10.37 41.59
C ILE A 1072 38.67 -9.11 40.87
N SER A 1073 38.88 -9.17 39.56
CA SER A 1073 39.36 -8.01 38.77
C SER A 1073 38.37 -6.84 38.85
N ILE A 1074 37.07 -7.13 38.79
CA ILE A 1074 36.01 -6.12 38.82
C ILE A 1074 35.65 -5.72 40.27
N TRP A 1075 35.68 -6.68 41.19
CA TRP A 1075 35.40 -6.51 42.61
C TRP A 1075 36.54 -7.06 43.48
N PRO A 1076 37.57 -6.25 43.79
CA PRO A 1076 38.77 -6.73 44.51
C PRO A 1076 38.52 -7.32 45.92
N ALA A 1077 37.40 -6.92 46.55
CA ALA A 1077 36.98 -7.44 47.86
C ALA A 1077 36.26 -8.80 47.78
N TYR A 1078 35.96 -9.29 46.58
CA TYR A 1078 35.34 -10.59 46.37
C TYR A 1078 36.22 -11.73 46.90
N ARG A 1079 35.61 -12.65 47.64
CA ARG A 1079 36.23 -13.91 48.10
C ARG A 1079 35.24 -15.04 47.81
N ALA A 1080 35.59 -15.95 46.92
CA ALA A 1080 34.68 -16.98 46.43
C ALA A 1080 34.58 -18.20 47.36
N THR A 1081 33.45 -18.90 47.31
CA THR A 1081 33.35 -20.31 47.71
C THR A 1081 33.40 -21.19 46.47
N HIS A 1082 32.27 -21.79 46.06
CA HIS A 1082 32.14 -22.59 44.84
C HIS A 1082 31.00 -22.04 43.98
N TRP A 1083 31.17 -22.09 42.66
CA TRP A 1083 30.11 -21.74 41.71
C TRP A 1083 29.22 -22.94 41.41
N THR A 1084 27.92 -22.71 41.35
CA THR A 1084 26.90 -23.69 40.97
C THR A 1084 26.02 -23.13 39.85
N VAL A 1085 25.57 -24.00 38.95
CA VAL A 1085 24.61 -23.66 37.88
C VAL A 1085 23.19 -23.75 38.46
N LEU A 1086 22.31 -22.80 38.14
CA LEU A 1086 20.90 -22.88 38.56
C LEU A 1086 20.12 -23.95 37.77
N ASP A 1087 19.04 -24.46 38.36
CA ASP A 1087 18.17 -25.44 37.70
C ASP A 1087 17.43 -24.85 36.48
N SER A 1088 17.05 -25.71 35.54
CA SER A 1088 16.21 -25.32 34.40
C SER A 1088 14.88 -24.72 34.87
N PRO A 1089 14.39 -23.61 34.27
CA PRO A 1089 14.81 -22.94 33.03
C PRO A 1089 15.91 -21.87 33.20
N ASN A 1090 16.51 -21.75 34.38
CA ASN A 1090 17.42 -20.67 34.75
C ASN A 1090 18.91 -21.03 34.62
N HIS A 1091 19.25 -22.15 33.99
CA HIS A 1091 20.61 -22.68 33.85
C HIS A 1091 21.60 -21.79 33.07
N ARG A 1092 21.15 -20.66 32.55
CA ARG A 1092 21.97 -19.54 32.04
C ARG A 1092 22.66 -18.73 33.15
N TRP A 1093 22.25 -18.92 34.40
CA TRP A 1093 22.81 -18.27 35.58
C TRP A 1093 23.69 -19.24 36.37
N ILE A 1094 24.82 -18.73 36.83
CA ILE A 1094 25.65 -19.37 37.84
C ILE A 1094 25.61 -18.54 39.12
N SER A 1095 25.72 -19.20 40.28
CA SER A 1095 25.63 -18.56 41.58
C SER A 1095 26.74 -19.02 42.53
N THR A 1096 27.12 -18.18 43.47
CA THR A 1096 28.08 -18.51 44.54
C THR A 1096 27.86 -17.64 45.77
N LEU A 1097 28.38 -18.08 46.91
CA LEU A 1097 28.39 -17.31 48.16
C LEU A 1097 29.79 -16.76 48.42
N THR A 1098 29.88 -15.53 48.94
CA THR A 1098 31.16 -15.00 49.39
C THR A 1098 31.63 -15.69 50.67
N ALA A 1099 32.93 -15.94 50.77
CA ALA A 1099 33.56 -16.38 52.01
C ALA A 1099 33.40 -15.30 53.10
N VAL A 1100 33.27 -15.74 54.36
CA VAL A 1100 32.97 -14.86 55.50
C VAL A 1100 34.19 -14.70 56.39
N ASP A 1101 34.64 -13.47 56.62
CA ASP A 1101 35.57 -13.11 57.70
C ASP A 1101 34.81 -12.68 58.97
N ALA A 1102 35.47 -12.70 60.13
CA ALA A 1102 34.87 -12.40 61.44
C ALA A 1102 34.18 -11.01 61.44
N GLY A 1103 32.85 -11.01 61.51
CA GLY A 1103 32.01 -9.80 61.54
C GLY A 1103 31.37 -9.40 60.20
N GLN A 1104 31.57 -10.15 59.11
CA GLN A 1104 30.91 -9.92 57.82
C GLN A 1104 29.76 -10.90 57.57
N GLN A 1105 28.80 -10.53 56.70
CA GLN A 1105 27.74 -11.43 56.22
C GLN A 1105 28.11 -11.96 54.83
N SER A 1106 27.86 -13.25 54.59
CA SER A 1106 28.01 -13.84 53.24
C SER A 1106 27.04 -13.16 52.26
N GLN A 1107 27.53 -12.85 51.06
CA GLN A 1107 26.75 -12.21 50.00
C GLN A 1107 26.56 -13.21 48.85
N LEU A 1108 25.34 -13.23 48.29
CA LEU A 1108 24.98 -14.10 47.18
C LEU A 1108 25.31 -13.41 45.86
N VAL A 1109 26.17 -14.04 45.05
CA VAL A 1109 26.61 -13.52 43.75
C VAL A 1109 26.00 -14.35 42.64
N HIS A 1110 25.45 -13.71 41.62
CA HIS A 1110 24.96 -14.36 40.40
C HIS A 1110 25.64 -13.77 39.18
N LEU A 1111 25.98 -14.61 38.21
CA LEU A 1111 26.50 -14.20 36.92
C LEU A 1111 25.67 -14.88 35.81
N ASN A 1112 25.19 -14.07 34.87
CA ASN A 1112 24.54 -14.59 33.67
C ASN A 1112 25.58 -14.86 32.58
N LEU A 1113 25.71 -16.12 32.16
CA LEU A 1113 26.70 -16.55 31.18
C LEU A 1113 26.41 -16.07 29.75
N LEU A 1114 25.17 -15.66 29.45
CA LEU A 1114 24.78 -15.17 28.13
C LEU A 1114 24.94 -13.66 28.01
N THR A 1115 24.57 -12.92 29.06
CA THR A 1115 24.56 -11.44 29.01
C THR A 1115 25.75 -10.78 29.66
N GLY A 1116 26.53 -11.49 30.48
CA GLY A 1116 27.61 -10.90 31.30
C GLY A 1116 27.12 -10.16 32.55
N LEU A 1117 25.82 -10.18 32.86
CA LEU A 1117 25.26 -9.47 34.01
C LEU A 1117 25.71 -10.08 35.34
N LEU A 1118 26.45 -9.29 36.14
CA LEU A 1118 26.91 -9.64 37.49
C LEU A 1118 26.02 -8.98 38.57
N LEU A 1119 25.42 -9.79 39.44
CA LEU A 1119 24.54 -9.35 40.52
C LEU A 1119 25.11 -9.74 41.89
N ILE A 1120 25.04 -8.84 42.87
CA ILE A 1120 25.32 -9.09 44.29
C ILE A 1120 24.04 -8.86 45.09
N ASN A 1121 23.58 -9.87 45.82
CA ASN A 1121 22.30 -9.88 46.55
C ASN A 1121 21.13 -9.42 45.66
N GLY A 1122 21.12 -9.88 44.40
CA GLY A 1122 20.10 -9.56 43.41
C GLY A 1122 20.17 -8.16 42.82
N LYS A 1123 21.25 -7.40 43.06
CA LYS A 1123 21.43 -6.03 42.55
C LYS A 1123 22.69 -5.92 41.68
N PRO A 1124 22.66 -5.17 40.57
CA PRO A 1124 23.83 -4.95 39.72
C PRO A 1124 24.94 -4.23 40.51
N LEU A 1125 26.20 -4.62 40.23
CA LEU A 1125 27.39 -4.06 40.88
C LEU A 1125 27.84 -2.75 40.23
N GLY A 1126 28.00 -2.74 38.90
CA GLY A 1126 28.59 -1.63 38.15
C GLY A 1126 27.61 -0.53 37.72
N ARG A 1127 26.30 -0.80 37.73
CA ARG A 1127 25.29 0.13 37.19
C ARG A 1127 24.10 0.29 38.12
N LEU A 1128 23.52 1.49 38.18
CA LEU A 1128 22.16 1.66 38.70
C LEU A 1128 21.19 0.90 37.77
N PRO A 1129 20.17 0.22 38.33
CA PRO A 1129 19.25 -0.56 37.51
C PRO A 1129 18.51 0.31 36.50
N GLN A 1130 18.19 -0.28 35.34
CA GLN A 1130 17.72 0.44 34.16
C GLN A 1130 16.46 1.27 34.42
N ASN A 1131 15.55 0.78 35.26
CA ASN A 1131 14.36 1.50 35.69
C ASN A 1131 14.64 2.85 36.38
N ILE A 1132 15.84 3.04 36.91
CA ILE A 1132 16.30 4.31 37.49
C ILE A 1132 16.99 5.14 36.41
N THR A 1133 17.91 4.56 35.65
CA THR A 1133 18.72 5.30 34.67
C THR A 1133 17.94 5.71 33.41
N SER A 1134 16.87 5.00 33.06
CA SER A 1134 15.95 5.36 31.98
C SER A 1134 14.85 6.33 32.41
N HIS A 1135 14.73 6.63 33.71
CA HIS A 1135 13.72 7.56 34.20
C HIS A 1135 14.02 8.98 33.68
N PRO A 1136 13.03 9.72 33.12
CA PRO A 1136 13.26 11.06 32.57
C PRO A 1136 13.94 12.02 33.55
N THR A 1137 13.59 11.92 34.83
CA THR A 1137 14.23 12.69 35.92
C THR A 1137 15.71 12.35 36.11
N TYR A 1138 16.11 11.08 35.97
CA TYR A 1138 17.52 10.71 36.02
C TYR A 1138 18.26 11.29 34.83
N GLY A 1139 17.71 11.13 33.61
CA GLY A 1139 18.27 11.70 32.39
C GLY A 1139 18.38 13.23 32.43
N ARG A 1140 17.42 13.91 33.07
CA ARG A 1140 17.43 15.37 33.24
C ARG A 1140 18.47 15.85 34.26
N ILE A 1141 18.70 15.10 35.35
CA ILE A 1141 19.57 15.53 36.46
C ILE A 1141 21.02 15.08 36.27
N PHE A 1142 21.22 13.85 35.77
CA PHE A 1142 22.53 13.21 35.68
C PHE A 1142 22.94 12.93 34.23
N GLY A 1143 22.15 13.35 33.24
CA GLY A 1143 22.48 13.13 31.82
C GLY A 1143 22.59 11.64 31.47
N ALA A 1144 23.70 11.26 30.83
CA ALA A 1144 24.07 9.87 30.54
C ALA A 1144 25.02 9.26 31.59
N LYS A 1145 25.34 10.00 32.67
CA LYS A 1145 26.36 9.62 33.64
C LYS A 1145 25.99 8.32 34.36
N ILE A 1146 26.87 7.32 34.29
CA ILE A 1146 26.77 6.10 35.08
C ILE A 1146 27.31 6.42 36.48
N LEU A 1147 26.41 6.49 37.46
CA LEU A 1147 26.82 6.61 38.86
C LEU A 1147 27.23 5.24 39.37
N ASP A 1148 28.53 5.06 39.59
CA ASP A 1148 29.06 3.90 40.30
C ASP A 1148 28.43 3.84 41.70
N ARG A 1149 27.84 2.70 42.06
CA ARG A 1149 27.56 2.43 43.48
C ARG A 1149 28.91 2.36 44.17
N VAL A 1150 29.14 3.25 45.15
CA VAL A 1150 30.36 3.33 45.96
C VAL A 1150 30.85 1.91 46.29
N ARG A 1151 32.00 1.55 45.71
CA ARG A 1151 32.61 0.20 45.74
C ARG A 1151 33.14 -0.22 47.12
N ASP A 1152 32.79 0.52 48.16
CA ASP A 1152 33.36 0.34 49.48
C ASP A 1152 32.33 0.60 50.59
N ILE A 1153 31.71 -0.47 51.08
CA ILE A 1153 30.83 -0.43 52.26
C ILE A 1153 31.65 -0.15 53.53
N SER A 1154 33.00 -0.24 53.48
CA SER A 1154 33.86 -0.12 54.66
C SER A 1154 34.31 1.31 54.99
N ASN A 1155 34.12 2.30 54.10
CA ASN A 1155 34.63 3.67 54.29
C ASN A 1155 33.57 4.79 54.26
N PHE A 1156 32.42 4.56 54.89
CA PHE A 1156 31.35 5.56 55.08
C PHE A 1156 31.77 6.86 55.81
N ALA A 1157 32.98 6.93 56.38
CA ALA A 1157 33.49 8.11 57.09
C ALA A 1157 34.14 9.16 56.17
N LYS A 1158 34.70 8.77 55.01
CA LYS A 1158 35.41 9.70 54.10
C LYS A 1158 34.47 10.40 53.10
N ALA A 1159 33.35 9.75 52.76
CA ALA A 1159 32.34 10.27 51.82
C ALA A 1159 31.61 11.55 52.29
N ARG A 1160 31.68 11.91 53.59
CA ARG A 1160 31.06 13.16 54.10
C ARG A 1160 31.77 14.42 53.62
N GLY A 1161 33.08 14.35 53.35
CA GLY A 1161 33.85 15.51 52.83
C GLY A 1161 33.65 15.73 51.34
N GLU A 1162 33.54 14.65 50.57
CA GLU A 1162 33.41 14.70 49.10
C GLU A 1162 31.96 14.97 48.65
N GLN A 1163 30.94 14.55 49.43
CA GLN A 1163 29.54 14.94 49.16
C GLN A 1163 29.33 16.45 49.32
N GLN A 1164 30.00 17.11 50.27
CA GLN A 1164 29.92 18.56 50.43
C GLN A 1164 30.58 19.32 49.26
N LEU A 1165 31.62 18.75 48.65
CA LEU A 1165 32.25 19.27 47.42
C LEU A 1165 31.40 19.01 46.17
N ALA A 1166 30.76 17.84 46.05
CA ALA A 1166 29.86 17.54 44.93
C ALA A 1166 28.62 18.46 44.92
N PHE A 1167 28.05 18.76 46.09
CA PHE A 1167 26.94 19.72 46.21
C PHE A 1167 27.37 21.18 45.95
N SER A 1168 28.61 21.56 46.25
CA SER A 1168 29.12 22.90 45.94
C SER A 1168 29.48 23.06 44.46
N MET A 1169 29.99 22.01 43.81
CA MET A 1169 30.25 21.99 42.37
C MET A 1169 28.95 21.93 41.55
N ALA A 1170 27.95 21.14 41.96
CA ALA A 1170 26.62 21.13 41.32
C ALA A 1170 25.93 22.50 41.42
N ARG A 1171 26.13 23.21 42.54
CA ARG A 1171 25.64 24.59 42.71
C ARG A 1171 26.38 25.58 41.82
N MET A 1172 27.70 25.47 41.67
CA MET A 1172 28.47 26.32 40.77
C MET A 1172 28.16 26.07 39.29
N GLU A 1173 27.90 24.82 38.89
CA GLU A 1173 27.55 24.48 37.50
C GLU A 1173 26.12 24.92 37.15
N LEU A 1174 25.17 24.82 38.09
CA LEU A 1174 23.82 25.38 37.94
C LEU A 1174 23.85 26.92 37.85
N GLU A 1175 24.74 27.59 38.61
CA GLU A 1175 24.97 29.03 38.49
C GLU A 1175 25.67 29.41 37.18
N ARG A 1176 26.49 28.52 36.60
CA ARG A 1176 27.15 28.70 35.28
C ARG A 1176 26.17 28.54 34.12
N GLN A 1177 25.37 27.47 34.10
CA GLN A 1177 24.31 27.24 33.10
C GLN A 1177 23.22 28.31 33.16
N GLY A 1178 22.90 28.83 34.34
CA GLY A 1178 22.01 29.98 34.49
C GLY A 1178 22.55 31.26 33.84
N ARG A 1179 23.88 31.45 33.80
CA ARG A 1179 24.52 32.60 33.13
C ARG A 1179 24.67 32.41 31.62
N GLU A 1180 24.94 31.20 31.15
CA GLU A 1180 25.03 30.90 29.71
C GLU A 1180 23.66 31.00 29.02
N ASN A 1181 22.59 30.49 29.64
CA ASN A 1181 21.23 30.62 29.11
C ASN A 1181 20.73 32.09 29.08
N ALA A 1182 21.21 32.94 29.98
CA ALA A 1182 20.92 34.37 29.96
C ALA A 1182 21.67 35.13 28.84
N LEU A 1183 22.82 34.60 28.39
CA LEU A 1183 23.60 35.14 27.28
C LEU A 1183 23.01 34.75 25.92
N ASP A 1184 22.45 33.54 25.79
CA ASP A 1184 21.76 33.11 24.56
C ASP A 1184 20.45 33.85 24.33
N LEU A 1185 19.66 34.10 25.39
CA LEU A 1185 18.44 34.92 25.32
C LEU A 1185 18.72 36.39 24.96
N THR A 1186 19.90 36.92 25.30
CA THR A 1186 20.30 38.28 24.90
C THR A 1186 20.86 38.34 23.47
N SER A 1187 21.29 37.21 22.89
CA SER A 1187 21.72 37.10 21.49
C SER A 1187 20.53 37.04 20.53
N ASP A 1188 19.46 36.32 20.89
CA ASP A 1188 18.25 36.15 20.05
C ASP A 1188 17.39 37.43 19.99
N ILE A 1189 17.40 38.23 21.07
CA ILE A 1189 16.76 39.55 21.11
C ILE A 1189 17.50 40.59 20.23
N ARG A 1190 18.81 40.43 19.99
CA ARG A 1190 19.56 41.28 19.04
C ARG A 1190 19.32 40.88 17.58
N TYR A 1191 19.09 39.59 17.30
CA TYR A 1191 18.83 39.12 15.93
C TYR A 1191 17.47 39.57 15.38
N ARG A 1192 16.44 39.66 16.23
CA ARG A 1192 15.10 40.14 15.82
C ARG A 1192 14.96 41.66 15.65
N ARG A 1193 15.99 42.45 15.96
CA ARG A 1193 15.99 43.91 15.75
C ARG A 1193 16.65 44.38 14.46
N VAL A 1194 17.18 43.45 13.64
CA VAL A 1194 17.86 43.77 12.36
C VAL A 1194 16.99 43.42 11.13
N TYR A 1195 15.83 42.78 11.33
CA TYR A 1195 14.86 42.47 10.26
C TYR A 1195 13.41 42.83 10.66
N MET A 1196 13.20 44.10 11.03
CA MET A 1196 11.91 44.79 10.91
C MET A 1196 12.09 46.08 10.15
#